data_AF-A0AAV2ZE21-F1
#
_entry.id   AF-A0AAV2ZE21-F1
#
_cell.length_a   1.000
_cell.length_b   1.000
_cell.length_c   1.000
_cell.angle_alpha   90.00
_cell.angle_beta   90.00
_cell.angle_gamma   90.00
#
_symmetry.space_group_name_H-M   'P 1'
#
loop_
_entity.id
_entity.type
_entity.pdbx_description
1 polymer ?
#
loop_
_entity_poly.entity_id
_entity_poly.type
_entity_poly.pdbx_seq_one_letter_code
_entity_poly.pdbx_strand_id
1 'polypeptide(L)'
;FHSLPARRVRGERHTLGVPVSGQQDVLRCRRGLGCVLRIAMRALHARLRARSRQWIAQQRYASSGSTVRYLVIDGYTKAGRDDLEAGGATTAGGLYAAMLAKCTPLDLPVQCDIVCPADPDFVLPDLKQYHGVGWSGSSLTVYAKNDDRIERARSLSLQCYAHGIPQFGSCFGAQLAVATANGVVQKNPFGKEVGIARKISLTPAGRTHPMYEGKPSVFGGFTSHNDHITHIGRGCMHLASNAFTSVQAVAVRHLNGEFWGLQYHPEYDLHELARLLHCRRKVSIQLGFFRDLEQADAFIEELETLSRDLSRTDIAWRLGIDSDVLDETVRLCEVNNFVRHLVLPYKRRVPFAVAASKNKKNKKTKTVMLAASTVLLRGGYGARVGMPPLGRALSTGPSPLKFLVIDGYSKDGRADLEAGGASTAGKLYTSLLTKCTPHGNAQCDVVFPADEDFQSPDLSKYHAVAWTGCSLTIHDTQDIRVTKQIEFARKVFDYGVPQYGSCWAAQIAVAAANGVCAKNPRGREMGIARKIALTPEGRAHPMFEGKPSVFDAFISHNDEITHIRPGGLNLAGNDFTSVQAVAVRHLNGEFWGVQYHPEYDLHELARLTYCRRQKLIDLGFFKDMKSADDYIDDLENLHIDPSRYDIAWRFGIDADVMDEVIRHCETRNFIKYLALPYKATVEGK
;
A
#
# COMPACT_ATOMS: atom_id res chain seq x y z
N PHE A 1 -8.74 44.82 0.79
CA PHE A 1 -8.80 46.30 0.73
C PHE A 1 -9.95 46.72 1.62
N HIS A 2 -9.73 47.75 2.45
CA HIS A 2 -10.53 48.21 3.61
C HIS A 2 -10.37 47.31 4.85
N SER A 3 -10.10 47.80 6.07
CA SER A 3 -9.78 49.13 6.62
C SER A 3 -9.52 48.92 8.13
N LEU A 4 -8.54 49.60 8.74
CA LEU A 4 -8.53 50.15 10.13
C LEU A 4 -7.07 50.58 10.50
N PRO A 5 -6.86 51.54 11.44
CA PRO A 5 -5.96 52.67 11.21
C PRO A 5 -4.68 52.70 12.05
N ALA A 6 -3.72 53.48 11.56
CA ALA A 6 -2.41 53.72 12.15
C ALA A 6 -2.45 54.70 13.33
N ARG A 7 -1.75 54.37 14.42
CA ARG A 7 -1.28 55.35 15.43
C ARG A 7 0.18 55.69 15.17
N ARG A 8 0.46 57.00 15.03
CA ARG A 8 1.80 57.60 15.05
C ARG A 8 2.36 57.60 16.47
N VAL A 9 3.64 57.26 16.61
CA VAL A 9 4.48 57.76 17.71
C VAL A 9 5.84 58.18 17.12
N ARG A 10 6.20 59.44 17.38
CA ARG A 10 7.52 60.08 17.16
C ARG A 10 8.54 59.32 18.02
N GLY A 11 9.76 58.96 17.59
CA GLY A 11 10.74 59.79 16.94
C GLY A 11 11.66 60.40 18.00
N GLU A 12 12.72 59.68 18.40
CA GLU A 12 13.93 60.26 19.00
C GLU A 12 15.15 59.41 18.62
N ARG A 13 16.17 60.07 18.07
CA ARG A 13 17.47 59.51 17.71
C ARG A 13 18.49 60.00 18.73
N HIS A 14 19.39 59.12 19.16
CA HIS A 14 20.77 59.49 19.44
C HIS A 14 21.75 58.49 18.81
N THR A 15 22.83 59.08 18.32
CA THR A 15 23.84 58.61 17.36
C THR A 15 25.07 57.98 18.02
N LEU A 16 25.79 57.13 17.26
CA LEU A 16 27.27 56.87 17.21
C LEU A 16 27.46 55.43 16.66
N GLY A 17 28.26 55.04 15.65
CA GLY A 17 29.10 55.66 14.62
C GLY A 17 29.85 54.55 13.83
N VAL A 18 29.98 54.70 12.49
CA VAL A 18 31.03 54.17 11.55
C VAL A 18 31.00 52.64 11.17
N PRO A 19 31.46 52.16 9.97
CA PRO A 19 31.90 52.81 8.71
C PRO A 19 31.12 52.41 7.42
N VAL A 20 31.45 53.14 6.35
CA VAL A 20 30.99 52.99 4.97
C VAL A 20 31.77 51.88 4.24
N SER A 21 31.12 50.73 4.00
CA SER A 21 31.39 49.86 2.85
C SER A 21 30.14 49.00 2.60
N GLY A 22 29.44 49.21 1.48
CA GLY A 22 28.25 48.41 1.14
C GLY A 22 27.19 49.07 0.26
N GLN A 23 27.34 50.34 -0.11
CA GLN A 23 26.30 51.04 -0.89
C GLN A 23 26.21 50.63 -2.38
N GLN A 24 27.12 49.80 -2.91
CA GLN A 24 27.02 49.31 -4.29
C GLN A 24 26.30 47.95 -4.42
N ASP A 25 26.28 47.10 -3.39
CA ASP A 25 25.64 45.77 -3.46
C ASP A 25 24.12 45.81 -3.22
N VAL A 26 23.64 46.77 -2.42
CA VAL A 26 22.20 46.93 -2.14
C VAL A 26 21.43 47.43 -3.38
N LEU A 27 22.08 48.16 -4.28
CA LEU A 27 21.48 48.67 -5.53
C LEU A 27 21.42 47.60 -6.65
N ARG A 28 22.35 46.64 -6.69
CA ARG A 28 22.28 45.49 -7.61
C ARG A 28 21.22 44.47 -7.17
N CYS A 29 21.10 44.21 -5.86
CA CYS A 29 20.12 43.27 -5.32
C CYS A 29 18.67 43.76 -5.50
N ARG A 30 18.42 45.07 -5.37
CA ARG A 30 17.08 45.68 -5.62
C ARG A 30 16.64 45.64 -7.09
N ARG A 31 17.58 45.73 -8.05
CA ARG A 31 17.25 45.59 -9.48
C ARG A 31 16.96 44.14 -9.88
N GLY A 32 17.68 43.17 -9.30
CA GLY A 32 17.43 41.74 -9.49
C GLY A 32 16.07 41.28 -8.95
N LEU A 33 15.73 41.68 -7.72
CA LEU A 33 14.44 41.34 -7.10
C LEU A 33 13.25 41.93 -7.88
N GLY A 34 13.36 43.17 -8.36
CA GLY A 34 12.32 43.82 -9.16
C GLY A 34 12.08 43.15 -10.52
N CYS A 35 13.11 42.53 -11.11
CA CYS A 35 12.99 41.81 -12.37
C CYS A 35 12.32 40.45 -12.17
N VAL A 36 12.70 39.72 -11.12
CA VAL A 36 12.09 38.43 -10.74
C VAL A 36 10.62 38.60 -10.37
N LEU A 37 10.27 39.66 -9.62
CA LEU A 37 8.88 39.94 -9.24
C LEU A 37 8.01 40.27 -10.47
N ARG A 38 8.55 40.99 -11.46
CA ARG A 38 7.83 41.30 -12.72
C ARG A 38 7.62 40.08 -13.58
N ILE A 39 8.59 39.16 -13.64
CA ILE A 39 8.46 37.88 -14.36
C ILE A 39 7.43 37.00 -13.67
N ALA A 40 7.47 36.89 -12.34
CA ALA A 40 6.49 36.15 -11.55
C ALA A 40 5.07 36.72 -11.71
N MET A 41 4.90 38.05 -11.68
CA MET A 41 3.60 38.70 -11.88
C MET A 41 3.08 38.55 -13.32
N ARG A 42 3.96 38.56 -14.33
CA ARG A 42 3.58 38.29 -15.73
C ARG A 42 3.18 36.82 -15.93
N ALA A 43 3.90 35.89 -15.31
CA ALA A 43 3.54 34.47 -15.32
C ALA A 43 2.21 34.21 -14.58
N LEU A 44 1.97 34.90 -13.46
CA LEU A 44 0.71 34.84 -12.73
C LEU A 44 -0.44 35.43 -13.54
N HIS A 45 -0.26 36.60 -14.16
CA HIS A 45 -1.26 37.18 -15.06
C HIS A 45 -1.52 36.33 -16.30
N ALA A 46 -0.50 35.70 -16.88
CA ALA A 46 -0.66 34.77 -17.99
C ALA A 46 -1.43 33.51 -17.56
N ARG A 47 -1.15 32.97 -16.37
CA ARG A 47 -1.90 31.85 -15.78
C ARG A 47 -3.35 32.22 -15.44
N LEU A 48 -3.59 33.42 -14.90
CA LEU A 48 -4.93 33.93 -14.61
C LEU A 48 -5.71 34.24 -15.89
N ARG A 49 -5.07 34.78 -16.93
CA ARG A 49 -5.70 34.98 -18.24
C ARG A 49 -5.98 33.66 -18.94
N ALA A 50 -5.07 32.68 -18.86
CA ALA A 50 -5.29 31.32 -19.35
C ALA A 50 -6.47 30.67 -18.62
N ARG A 51 -6.50 30.71 -17.28
CA ARG A 51 -7.64 30.23 -16.47
C ARG A 51 -8.94 30.95 -16.80
N SER A 52 -8.93 32.27 -16.98
CA SER A 52 -10.13 33.04 -17.33
C SER A 52 -10.62 32.72 -18.75
N ARG A 53 -9.73 32.50 -19.72
CA ARG A 53 -10.10 32.07 -21.08
C ARG A 53 -10.60 30.63 -21.10
N GLN A 54 -10.04 29.77 -20.26
CA GLN A 54 -10.46 28.39 -20.07
C GLN A 54 -11.82 28.31 -19.36
N TRP A 55 -12.07 29.20 -18.39
CA TRP A 55 -13.34 29.34 -17.68
C TRP A 55 -14.42 29.97 -18.56
N ILE A 56 -14.11 31.00 -19.35
CA ILE A 56 -15.03 31.58 -20.34
C ILE A 56 -15.32 30.59 -21.49
N ALA A 57 -14.34 29.78 -21.90
CA ALA A 57 -14.55 28.70 -22.87
C ALA A 57 -15.38 27.54 -22.28
N GLN A 58 -15.23 27.23 -20.99
CA GLN A 58 -16.07 26.27 -20.26
C GLN A 58 -17.51 26.80 -20.13
N GLN A 59 -17.70 28.09 -19.79
CA GLN A 59 -19.04 28.68 -19.70
C GLN A 59 -19.74 28.85 -21.06
N ARG A 60 -19.00 29.10 -22.15
CA ARG A 60 -19.57 29.16 -23.51
C ARG A 60 -19.92 27.79 -24.11
N TYR A 61 -19.48 26.69 -23.52
CA TYR A 61 -19.82 25.32 -23.95
C TYR A 61 -20.85 24.64 -23.04
N ALA A 62 -21.01 25.11 -21.80
CA ALA A 62 -22.12 24.73 -20.91
C ALA A 62 -23.50 25.02 -21.55
N SER A 63 -23.56 25.92 -22.53
CA SER A 63 -24.75 26.22 -23.33
C SER A 63 -25.01 25.26 -24.51
N SER A 64 -24.22 24.19 -24.70
CA SER A 64 -24.48 23.16 -25.72
C SER A 64 -24.34 21.73 -25.17
N GLY A 65 -25.12 21.41 -24.12
CA GLY A 65 -25.12 20.15 -23.38
C GLY A 65 -25.51 18.91 -24.21
N SER A 66 -24.63 18.44 -25.09
CA SER A 66 -24.81 17.16 -25.75
C SER A 66 -24.45 16.00 -24.82
N THR A 67 -25.36 15.04 -24.69
CA THR A 67 -25.27 13.83 -23.87
C THR A 67 -23.95 13.08 -24.06
N VAL A 68 -23.34 12.63 -22.97
CA VAL A 68 -22.24 11.65 -22.99
C VAL A 68 -22.84 10.26 -23.09
N ARG A 69 -22.53 9.57 -24.19
CA ARG A 69 -23.00 8.20 -24.47
C ARG A 69 -21.92 7.18 -24.19
N TYR A 70 -22.21 6.19 -23.36
CA TYR A 70 -21.36 5.05 -23.06
C TYR A 70 -21.96 3.76 -23.62
N LEU A 71 -21.09 2.90 -24.15
CA LEU A 71 -21.43 1.48 -24.36
C LEU A 71 -20.91 0.71 -23.17
N VAL A 72 -21.78 -0.04 -22.48
CA VAL A 72 -21.40 -0.91 -21.39
C VAL A 72 -21.54 -2.35 -21.83
N ILE A 73 -20.48 -3.12 -21.64
CA ILE A 73 -20.40 -4.51 -22.06
C ILE A 73 -20.45 -5.36 -20.82
N ASP A 74 -21.58 -6.05 -20.64
CA ASP A 74 -21.73 -7.05 -19.59
C ASP A 74 -21.13 -8.37 -20.07
N GLY A 75 -20.03 -8.77 -19.41
CA GLY A 75 -19.29 -9.97 -19.75
C GLY A 75 -19.98 -11.28 -19.32
N TYR A 76 -21.03 -11.24 -18.49
CA TYR A 76 -21.71 -12.44 -18.00
C TYR A 76 -22.60 -13.07 -19.05
N THR A 77 -22.75 -14.40 -18.95
CA THR A 77 -23.81 -15.12 -19.68
C THR A 77 -25.18 -14.76 -19.08
N LYS A 78 -26.26 -14.93 -19.85
CA LYS A 78 -27.62 -14.75 -19.33
C LYS A 78 -27.86 -15.49 -18.00
N ALA A 79 -27.55 -16.78 -17.93
CA ALA A 79 -27.69 -17.56 -16.70
C ALA A 79 -26.86 -16.98 -15.54
N GLY A 80 -25.65 -16.49 -15.81
CA GLY A 80 -24.83 -15.86 -14.78
C GLY A 80 -25.40 -14.54 -14.26
N ARG A 81 -26.13 -13.78 -15.10
CA ARG A 81 -26.85 -12.57 -14.68
C ARG A 81 -28.10 -12.91 -13.89
N ASP A 82 -28.89 -13.88 -14.37
CA ASP A 82 -30.08 -14.37 -13.65
C ASP A 82 -29.70 -14.86 -12.23
N ASP A 83 -28.56 -15.57 -12.08
CA ASP A 83 -28.03 -16.02 -10.78
C ASP A 83 -27.66 -14.86 -9.83
N LEU A 84 -27.09 -13.77 -10.37
CA LEU A 84 -26.75 -12.58 -9.59
C LEU A 84 -28.01 -11.88 -9.10
N GLU A 85 -28.97 -11.64 -10.00
CA GLU A 85 -30.24 -10.99 -9.68
C GLU A 85 -31.05 -11.81 -8.66
N ALA A 86 -31.10 -13.14 -8.82
CA ALA A 86 -31.78 -14.02 -7.88
C ALA A 86 -31.17 -13.99 -6.47
N GLY A 87 -29.87 -13.70 -6.34
CA GLY A 87 -29.20 -13.50 -5.06
C GLY A 87 -29.22 -12.06 -4.55
N GLY A 88 -29.90 -11.15 -5.26
CA GLY A 88 -30.03 -9.74 -4.91
C GLY A 88 -28.82 -8.87 -5.25
N ALA A 89 -27.91 -9.36 -6.10
CA ALA A 89 -26.78 -8.57 -6.61
C ALA A 89 -27.19 -7.76 -7.85
N THR A 90 -26.56 -6.59 -8.03
CA THR A 90 -26.72 -5.82 -9.27
C THR A 90 -25.94 -6.52 -10.41
N THR A 91 -26.49 -6.51 -11.63
CA THR A 91 -25.74 -7.04 -12.79
C THR A 91 -24.46 -6.24 -13.01
N ALA A 92 -23.42 -6.91 -13.53
CA ALA A 92 -22.13 -6.28 -13.75
C ALA A 92 -22.23 -5.09 -14.73
N GLY A 93 -23.07 -5.20 -15.77
CA GLY A 93 -23.40 -4.11 -16.67
C GLY A 93 -24.13 -2.95 -15.97
N GLY A 94 -25.06 -3.25 -15.07
CA GLY A 94 -25.76 -2.25 -14.26
C GLY A 94 -24.79 -1.45 -13.38
N LEU A 95 -23.89 -2.13 -12.67
CA LEU A 95 -22.85 -1.50 -11.84
C LEU A 95 -21.93 -0.59 -12.66
N TYR A 96 -21.49 -1.06 -13.83
CA TYR A 96 -20.66 -0.26 -14.73
C TYR A 96 -21.38 0.99 -15.25
N ALA A 97 -22.64 0.85 -15.66
CA ALA A 97 -23.44 1.98 -16.14
C ALA A 97 -23.61 3.03 -15.05
N ALA A 98 -23.92 2.61 -13.81
CA ALA A 98 -24.05 3.49 -12.65
C ALA A 98 -22.72 4.19 -12.31
N MET A 99 -21.62 3.44 -12.30
CA MET A 99 -20.27 3.95 -12.01
C MET A 99 -19.83 5.00 -13.03
N LEU A 100 -20.00 4.74 -14.34
CA LEU A 100 -19.65 5.69 -15.41
C LEU A 100 -20.51 6.94 -15.36
N ALA A 101 -21.81 6.80 -15.08
CA ALA A 101 -22.70 7.94 -14.89
C ALA A 101 -22.26 8.79 -13.68
N LYS A 102 -21.98 8.16 -12.54
CA LYS A 102 -21.51 8.81 -11.31
C LYS A 102 -20.19 9.56 -11.51
N CYS A 103 -19.25 9.00 -12.27
CA CYS A 103 -17.94 9.61 -12.55
C CYS A 103 -17.98 10.66 -13.69
N THR A 104 -19.13 10.86 -14.34
CA THR A 104 -19.30 11.91 -15.33
C THR A 104 -19.75 13.20 -14.64
N PRO A 105 -19.21 14.39 -15.01
CA PRO A 105 -19.63 15.65 -14.42
C PRO A 105 -21.16 15.83 -14.42
N LEU A 106 -21.72 16.25 -13.28
CA LEU A 106 -23.17 16.34 -13.04
C LEU A 106 -23.90 17.29 -14.01
N ASP A 107 -23.19 18.23 -14.64
CA ASP A 107 -23.72 19.17 -15.63
C ASP A 107 -23.88 18.55 -17.04
N LEU A 108 -23.47 17.30 -17.23
CA LEU A 108 -23.57 16.60 -18.51
C LEU A 108 -24.60 15.45 -18.42
N PRO A 109 -25.63 15.43 -19.28
CA PRO A 109 -26.51 14.27 -19.39
C PRO A 109 -25.73 13.03 -19.79
N VAL A 110 -26.06 11.88 -19.20
CA VAL A 110 -25.43 10.58 -19.50
C VAL A 110 -26.47 9.61 -20.04
N GLN A 111 -26.08 8.85 -21.06
CA GLN A 111 -26.82 7.68 -21.55
C GLN A 111 -25.86 6.49 -21.61
N CYS A 112 -26.28 5.37 -21.04
CA CYS A 112 -25.55 4.10 -21.09
C CYS A 112 -26.40 3.07 -21.82
N ASP A 113 -25.85 2.49 -22.89
CA ASP A 113 -26.48 1.36 -23.58
C ASP A 113 -25.72 0.09 -23.15
N ILE A 114 -26.42 -0.90 -22.58
CA ILE A 114 -25.83 -2.15 -22.10
C ILE A 114 -25.99 -3.23 -23.18
N VAL A 115 -24.92 -3.95 -23.49
CA VAL A 115 -24.93 -5.09 -24.41
C VAL A 115 -24.26 -6.32 -23.80
N CYS A 116 -24.71 -7.50 -24.23
CA CYS A 116 -24.33 -8.79 -23.65
C CYS A 116 -23.73 -9.72 -24.73
N PRO A 117 -22.43 -9.60 -25.09
CA PRO A 117 -21.84 -10.38 -26.18
C PRO A 117 -21.83 -11.89 -25.96
N ALA A 118 -21.99 -12.36 -24.71
CA ALA A 118 -22.11 -13.76 -24.40
C ALA A 118 -23.47 -14.36 -24.83
N ASP A 119 -24.48 -13.54 -25.06
CA ASP A 119 -25.80 -14.00 -25.47
C ASP A 119 -25.79 -14.36 -26.97
N PRO A 120 -26.55 -15.38 -27.39
CA PRO A 120 -26.52 -15.88 -28.78
C PRO A 120 -27.14 -14.90 -29.80
N ASP A 121 -28.04 -14.04 -29.36
CA ASP A 121 -28.74 -13.02 -30.14
C ASP A 121 -28.03 -11.65 -30.13
N PHE A 122 -26.80 -11.58 -29.60
CA PHE A 122 -26.00 -10.35 -29.59
C PHE A 122 -25.80 -9.79 -31.00
N VAL A 123 -26.18 -8.52 -31.16
CA VAL A 123 -25.91 -7.73 -32.37
C VAL A 123 -24.95 -6.61 -32.03
N LEU A 124 -23.91 -6.46 -32.86
CA LEU A 124 -22.96 -5.38 -32.74
C LEU A 124 -23.64 -4.01 -32.93
N PRO A 125 -23.55 -3.09 -31.95
CA PRO A 125 -24.09 -1.73 -32.11
C PRO A 125 -23.18 -0.87 -32.99
N ASP A 126 -23.72 0.24 -33.54
CA ASP A 126 -22.88 1.24 -34.22
C ASP A 126 -21.96 1.94 -33.21
N LEU A 127 -20.69 1.55 -33.21
CA LEU A 127 -19.69 2.05 -32.27
C LEU A 127 -19.46 3.57 -32.37
N LYS A 128 -19.76 4.18 -33.52
CA LYS A 128 -19.56 5.63 -33.74
C LYS A 128 -20.43 6.48 -32.82
N GLN A 129 -21.44 5.88 -32.19
CA GLN A 129 -22.35 6.60 -31.32
C GLN A 129 -21.89 6.78 -29.86
N TYR A 130 -20.76 6.17 -29.50
CA TYR A 130 -20.26 6.17 -28.13
C TYR A 130 -18.99 7.00 -27.97
N HIS A 131 -18.86 7.59 -26.79
CA HIS A 131 -17.73 8.42 -26.40
C HIS A 131 -16.74 7.68 -25.48
N GLY A 132 -17.20 6.58 -24.87
CA GLY A 132 -16.41 5.69 -24.05
C GLY A 132 -17.08 4.32 -23.97
N VAL A 133 -16.28 3.29 -23.71
CA VAL A 133 -16.74 1.91 -23.54
C VAL A 133 -16.31 1.38 -22.18
N GLY A 134 -17.25 0.82 -21.41
CA GLY A 134 -17.00 0.11 -20.16
C GLY A 134 -17.09 -1.39 -20.35
N TRP A 135 -16.10 -2.14 -19.83
CA TRP A 135 -16.02 -3.59 -19.92
C TRP A 135 -16.05 -4.23 -18.53
N SER A 136 -17.13 -4.95 -18.22
CA SER A 136 -17.28 -5.56 -16.90
C SER A 136 -16.48 -6.86 -16.72
N GLY A 137 -16.48 -7.37 -15.48
CA GLY A 137 -16.07 -8.74 -15.19
C GLY A 137 -16.98 -9.81 -15.81
N SER A 138 -16.58 -11.07 -15.67
CA SER A 138 -17.31 -12.25 -16.13
C SER A 138 -16.86 -13.50 -15.37
N SER A 139 -17.69 -14.55 -15.36
CA SER A 139 -17.27 -15.91 -14.99
C SER A 139 -16.59 -16.69 -16.13
N LEU A 140 -16.51 -16.12 -17.32
CA LEU A 140 -15.84 -16.70 -18.48
C LEU A 140 -14.31 -16.54 -18.37
N THR A 141 -13.58 -17.30 -19.19
CA THR A 141 -12.12 -17.20 -19.29
C THR A 141 -11.68 -16.93 -20.73
N VAL A 142 -10.75 -15.99 -20.91
CA VAL A 142 -10.36 -15.46 -22.22
C VAL A 142 -9.58 -16.46 -23.09
N TYR A 143 -9.03 -17.51 -22.48
CA TYR A 143 -8.24 -18.55 -23.16
C TYR A 143 -9.05 -19.82 -23.45
N ALA A 144 -10.38 -19.82 -23.24
CA ALA A 144 -11.23 -20.91 -23.69
C ALA A 144 -11.15 -21.04 -25.23
N LYS A 145 -10.92 -22.26 -25.71
CA LYS A 145 -10.84 -22.55 -27.16
C LYS A 145 -12.23 -22.84 -27.71
N ASN A 146 -12.52 -22.36 -28.92
CA ASN A 146 -13.76 -22.62 -29.65
C ASN A 146 -15.02 -22.20 -28.86
N ASP A 147 -14.94 -21.11 -28.11
CA ASP A 147 -16.07 -20.54 -27.39
C ASP A 147 -16.56 -19.27 -28.11
N ASP A 148 -17.68 -19.38 -28.81
CA ASP A 148 -18.25 -18.28 -29.59
C ASP A 148 -18.52 -17.02 -28.75
N ARG A 149 -18.76 -17.18 -27.44
CA ARG A 149 -18.96 -16.05 -26.51
C ARG A 149 -17.69 -15.22 -26.39
N ILE A 150 -16.54 -15.90 -26.30
CA ILE A 150 -15.23 -15.26 -26.23
C ILE A 150 -14.86 -14.65 -27.57
N GLU A 151 -15.09 -15.34 -28.68
CA GLU A 151 -14.77 -14.82 -30.01
C GLU A 151 -15.62 -13.59 -30.37
N ARG A 152 -16.92 -13.56 -30.00
CA ARG A 152 -17.76 -12.36 -30.13
C ARG A 152 -17.23 -11.20 -29.30
N ALA A 153 -16.88 -11.44 -28.03
CA ALA A 153 -16.33 -10.41 -27.16
C ALA A 153 -14.97 -9.87 -27.67
N ARG A 154 -14.08 -10.76 -28.14
CA ARG A 154 -12.79 -10.39 -28.73
C ARG A 154 -12.96 -9.58 -30.02
N SER A 155 -13.90 -9.98 -30.88
CA SER A 155 -14.24 -9.24 -32.11
C SER A 155 -14.74 -7.83 -31.79
N LEU A 156 -15.62 -7.67 -30.80
CA LEU A 156 -16.07 -6.36 -30.33
C LEU A 156 -14.90 -5.53 -29.78
N SER A 157 -14.02 -6.13 -28.97
CA SER A 157 -12.84 -5.44 -28.42
C SER A 157 -11.91 -4.91 -29.51
N LEU A 158 -11.63 -5.74 -30.52
CA LEU A 158 -10.81 -5.36 -31.67
C LEU A 158 -11.43 -4.19 -32.45
N GLN A 159 -12.75 -4.18 -32.62
CA GLN A 159 -13.45 -3.08 -33.28
C GLN A 159 -13.39 -1.79 -32.46
N CYS A 160 -13.58 -1.84 -31.13
CA CYS A 160 -13.40 -0.69 -30.26
C CYS A 160 -11.99 -0.08 -30.38
N TYR A 161 -10.95 -0.91 -30.42
CA TYR A 161 -9.56 -0.46 -30.67
C TYR A 161 -9.40 0.16 -32.06
N ALA A 162 -9.97 -0.45 -33.11
CA ALA A 162 -9.87 0.07 -34.48
C ALA A 162 -10.55 1.44 -34.62
N HIS A 163 -11.68 1.64 -33.93
CA HIS A 163 -12.42 2.91 -33.89
C HIS A 163 -11.79 3.99 -32.99
N GLY A 164 -10.81 3.61 -32.17
CA GLY A 164 -10.10 4.54 -31.29
C GLY A 164 -10.94 5.10 -30.14
N ILE A 165 -12.05 4.45 -29.80
CA ILE A 165 -12.91 4.87 -28.69
C ILE A 165 -12.16 4.60 -27.37
N PRO A 166 -12.17 5.53 -26.40
CA PRO A 166 -11.67 5.28 -25.06
C PRO A 166 -12.35 4.09 -24.39
N GLN A 167 -11.58 3.23 -23.75
CA GLN A 167 -12.10 2.04 -23.08
C GLN A 167 -11.58 1.93 -21.64
N PHE A 168 -12.44 1.43 -20.75
CA PHE A 168 -12.10 1.09 -19.38
C PHE A 168 -12.67 -0.28 -19.03
N GLY A 169 -11.98 -1.07 -18.21
CA GLY A 169 -12.56 -2.32 -17.71
C GLY A 169 -11.83 -2.95 -16.54
N SER A 170 -12.55 -3.84 -15.86
CA SER A 170 -12.10 -4.57 -14.69
C SER A 170 -12.15 -6.08 -14.96
N CYS A 171 -11.27 -6.82 -14.29
CA CYS A 171 -11.24 -8.29 -14.30
C CYS A 171 -11.23 -8.87 -15.74
N PHE A 172 -12.26 -9.63 -16.12
CA PHE A 172 -12.39 -10.22 -17.46
C PHE A 172 -12.28 -9.17 -18.58
N GLY A 173 -12.81 -7.96 -18.40
CA GLY A 173 -12.70 -6.88 -19.37
C GLY A 173 -11.24 -6.48 -19.63
N ALA A 174 -10.45 -6.31 -18.58
CA ALA A 174 -9.02 -6.01 -18.70
C ALA A 174 -8.23 -7.17 -19.33
N GLN A 175 -8.54 -8.40 -18.94
CA GLN A 175 -7.95 -9.63 -19.48
C GLN A 175 -8.22 -9.76 -20.99
N LEU A 176 -9.46 -9.53 -21.41
CA LEU A 176 -9.88 -9.60 -22.81
C LEU A 176 -9.18 -8.53 -23.65
N ALA A 177 -9.12 -7.30 -23.14
CA ALA A 177 -8.43 -6.19 -23.80
C ALA A 177 -6.93 -6.48 -23.99
N VAL A 178 -6.27 -7.05 -22.98
CA VAL A 178 -4.85 -7.44 -23.07
C VAL A 178 -4.66 -8.58 -24.06
N ALA A 179 -5.49 -9.63 -24.00
CA ALA A 179 -5.43 -10.76 -24.93
C ALA A 179 -5.66 -10.31 -26.39
N THR A 180 -6.59 -9.38 -26.61
CA THR A 180 -6.85 -8.77 -27.93
C THR A 180 -5.64 -7.99 -28.44
N ALA A 181 -4.88 -7.36 -27.53
CA ALA A 181 -3.66 -6.60 -27.83
C ALA A 181 -2.37 -7.46 -27.84
N ASN A 182 -2.49 -8.78 -28.09
CA ASN A 182 -1.38 -9.75 -28.13
C ASN A 182 -0.66 -9.98 -26.78
N GLY A 183 -1.33 -9.69 -25.65
CA GLY A 183 -0.88 -10.13 -24.34
C GLY A 183 -1.31 -11.56 -24.02
N VAL A 184 -0.92 -12.05 -22.83
CA VAL A 184 -1.22 -13.41 -22.37
C VAL A 184 -1.92 -13.34 -21.02
N VAL A 185 -3.00 -14.12 -20.91
CA VAL A 185 -3.78 -14.32 -19.68
C VAL A 185 -3.81 -15.80 -19.38
N GLN A 186 -3.67 -16.14 -18.11
CA GLN A 186 -3.65 -17.53 -17.63
C GLN A 186 -4.41 -17.63 -16.31
N LYS A 187 -4.78 -18.86 -15.93
CA LYS A 187 -5.28 -19.13 -14.59
C LYS A 187 -4.20 -18.75 -13.57
N ASN A 188 -4.56 -18.03 -12.52
CA ASN A 188 -3.60 -17.69 -11.48
C ASN A 188 -3.21 -18.96 -10.70
N PRO A 189 -1.91 -19.31 -10.59
CA PRO A 189 -1.46 -20.48 -9.83
C PRO A 189 -1.76 -20.38 -8.33
N PHE A 190 -1.95 -19.17 -7.79
CA PHE A 190 -2.33 -18.95 -6.39
C PHE A 190 -3.83 -19.13 -6.13
N GLY A 191 -4.61 -19.43 -7.17
CA GLY A 191 -6.05 -19.60 -7.07
C GLY A 191 -6.82 -18.28 -7.20
N LYS A 192 -7.96 -18.19 -6.52
CA LYS A 192 -8.88 -17.05 -6.61
C LYS A 192 -8.46 -15.94 -5.65
N GLU A 193 -8.34 -14.70 -6.13
CA GLU A 193 -8.32 -13.52 -5.26
C GLU A 193 -9.76 -13.04 -5.12
N VAL A 194 -10.31 -13.02 -3.89
CA VAL A 194 -11.69 -12.56 -3.60
C VAL A 194 -11.73 -11.73 -2.33
N GLY A 195 -12.65 -10.77 -2.25
CA GLY A 195 -12.77 -9.87 -1.11
C GLY A 195 -11.98 -8.59 -1.35
N ILE A 196 -10.93 -8.37 -0.57
CA ILE A 196 -10.04 -7.22 -0.71
C ILE A 196 -8.69 -7.68 -1.29
N ALA A 197 -8.34 -7.20 -2.48
CA ALA A 197 -6.97 -7.24 -2.98
C ALA A 197 -6.14 -6.24 -2.17
N ARG A 198 -5.17 -6.75 -1.41
CA ARG A 198 -4.38 -5.97 -0.45
C ARG A 198 -3.06 -5.51 -1.06
N LYS A 199 -2.50 -4.43 -0.51
CA LYS A 199 -1.16 -3.91 -0.83
C LYS A 199 -0.91 -3.71 -2.33
N ILE A 200 -1.94 -3.31 -3.09
CA ILE A 200 -1.81 -2.95 -4.51
C ILE A 200 -0.87 -1.75 -4.56
N SER A 201 0.28 -1.93 -5.21
CA SER A 201 1.37 -0.96 -5.23
C SER A 201 1.58 -0.45 -6.64
N LEU A 202 1.60 0.87 -6.80
CA LEU A 202 1.87 1.52 -8.08
C LEU A 202 3.35 1.34 -8.47
N THR A 203 3.56 0.88 -9.71
CA THR A 203 4.88 0.87 -10.35
C THR A 203 5.35 2.32 -10.59
N PRO A 204 6.64 2.55 -10.92
CA PRO A 204 7.10 3.88 -11.34
C PRO A 204 6.26 4.47 -12.50
N ALA A 205 5.81 3.62 -13.42
CA ALA A 205 4.90 4.02 -14.49
C ALA A 205 3.52 4.42 -13.93
N GLY A 206 2.93 3.61 -13.06
CA GLY A 206 1.64 3.90 -12.40
C GLY A 206 1.63 5.24 -11.66
N ARG A 207 2.69 5.55 -10.90
CA ARG A 207 2.82 6.79 -10.12
C ARG A 207 2.81 8.07 -10.96
N THR A 208 3.14 7.97 -12.26
CA THR A 208 3.17 9.10 -13.19
C THR A 208 2.01 9.08 -14.19
N HIS A 209 1.21 8.01 -14.20
CA HIS A 209 0.17 7.81 -15.19
C HIS A 209 -1.12 8.57 -14.81
N PRO A 210 -1.81 9.25 -15.75
CA PRO A 210 -3.01 10.03 -15.46
C PRO A 210 -4.16 9.25 -14.79
N MET A 211 -4.20 7.93 -14.98
CA MET A 211 -5.17 7.02 -14.31
C MET A 211 -5.15 7.16 -12.78
N TYR A 212 -3.98 7.39 -12.18
CA TYR A 212 -3.79 7.39 -10.73
C TYR A 212 -3.54 8.77 -10.13
N GLU A 213 -3.81 9.85 -10.89
CA GLU A 213 -3.67 11.21 -10.37
C GLU A 213 -4.58 11.41 -9.16
N GLY A 214 -3.99 11.59 -7.97
CA GLY A 214 -4.68 11.76 -6.70
C GLY A 214 -4.89 10.47 -5.88
N LYS A 215 -4.51 9.29 -6.39
CA LYS A 215 -4.61 8.02 -5.63
C LYS A 215 -3.35 7.78 -4.77
N PRO A 216 -3.48 7.19 -3.56
CA PRO A 216 -2.33 6.70 -2.81
C PRO A 216 -1.49 5.70 -3.63
N SER A 217 -0.18 5.65 -3.39
CA SER A 217 0.71 4.75 -4.13
C SER A 217 0.61 3.28 -3.71
N VAL A 218 0.00 3.03 -2.54
CA VAL A 218 -0.30 1.71 -2.00
C VAL A 218 -1.75 1.75 -1.53
N PHE A 219 -2.58 0.82 -1.98
CA PHE A 219 -4.00 0.80 -1.64
C PHE A 219 -4.60 -0.61 -1.65
N GLY A 220 -5.82 -0.75 -1.11
CA GLY A 220 -6.68 -1.92 -1.28
C GLY A 220 -7.79 -1.70 -2.32
N GLY A 221 -8.36 -2.77 -2.85
CA GLY A 221 -9.52 -2.71 -3.75
C GLY A 221 -10.36 -3.98 -3.73
N PHE A 222 -11.65 -3.87 -3.99
CA PHE A 222 -12.52 -5.06 -4.07
C PHE A 222 -12.13 -5.96 -5.23
N THR A 223 -12.12 -7.27 -5.02
CA THR A 223 -11.63 -8.22 -6.03
C THR A 223 -12.45 -9.51 -6.08
N SER A 224 -12.52 -10.12 -7.27
CA SER A 224 -13.07 -11.46 -7.50
C SER A 224 -12.58 -12.00 -8.84
N HIS A 225 -11.35 -12.52 -8.89
CA HIS A 225 -10.80 -13.10 -10.12
C HIS A 225 -10.02 -14.39 -9.91
N ASN A 226 -10.11 -15.28 -10.89
CA ASN A 226 -9.36 -16.55 -10.94
C ASN A 226 -8.15 -16.48 -11.88
N ASP A 227 -8.22 -15.57 -12.85
CA ASP A 227 -7.25 -15.45 -13.93
C ASP A 227 -6.41 -14.20 -13.71
N HIS A 228 -5.23 -14.17 -14.31
CA HIS A 228 -4.33 -13.03 -14.26
C HIS A 228 -3.63 -12.79 -15.59
N ILE A 229 -3.19 -11.55 -15.80
CA ILE A 229 -2.37 -11.17 -16.94
C ILE A 229 -0.91 -11.53 -16.63
N THR A 230 -0.30 -12.39 -17.46
CA THR A 230 1.12 -12.80 -17.30
C THR A 230 2.04 -12.09 -18.27
N HIS A 231 1.52 -11.60 -19.40
CA HIS A 231 2.28 -10.82 -20.36
C HIS A 231 1.43 -9.69 -20.94
N ILE A 232 2.01 -8.49 -20.99
CA ILE A 232 1.40 -7.33 -21.65
C ILE A 232 2.07 -7.10 -23.01
N GLY A 233 1.27 -6.80 -24.03
CA GLY A 233 1.76 -6.58 -25.39
C GLY A 233 2.66 -5.33 -25.51
N ARG A 234 3.45 -5.25 -26.59
CA ARG A 234 4.33 -4.11 -26.87
C ARG A 234 3.54 -2.80 -26.91
N GLY A 235 3.99 -1.80 -26.16
CA GLY A 235 3.34 -0.48 -26.08
C GLY A 235 2.30 -0.36 -24.95
N CYS A 236 2.04 -1.44 -24.21
CA CYS A 236 1.28 -1.40 -22.96
C CYS A 236 2.17 -0.99 -21.78
N MET A 237 1.57 -0.45 -20.73
CA MET A 237 2.25 -0.04 -19.50
C MET A 237 1.70 -0.83 -18.31
N HIS A 238 2.58 -1.48 -17.55
CA HIS A 238 2.25 -2.10 -16.27
C HIS A 238 2.22 -1.04 -15.17
N LEU A 239 1.05 -0.80 -14.56
CA LEU A 239 0.83 0.33 -13.67
C LEU A 239 0.77 -0.04 -12.19
N ALA A 240 0.29 -1.23 -11.84
CA ALA A 240 0.21 -1.67 -10.45
C ALA A 240 0.29 -3.19 -10.32
N SER A 241 0.79 -3.67 -9.18
CA SER A 241 0.90 -5.08 -8.83
C SER A 241 0.67 -5.30 -7.33
N ASN A 242 0.38 -6.53 -6.91
CA ASN A 242 0.53 -6.97 -5.52
C ASN A 242 1.23 -8.35 -5.48
N ALA A 243 1.38 -8.93 -4.29
CA ALA A 243 2.04 -10.22 -4.11
C ALA A 243 1.26 -11.39 -4.75
N PHE A 244 -0.07 -11.31 -4.79
CA PHE A 244 -0.93 -12.37 -5.33
C PHE A 244 -1.06 -12.31 -6.87
N THR A 245 -1.06 -11.09 -7.42
CA THR A 245 -1.29 -10.83 -8.84
C THR A 245 -0.28 -9.83 -9.39
N SER A 246 0.55 -10.33 -10.32
CA SER A 246 1.68 -9.61 -10.90
C SER A 246 1.31 -8.38 -11.71
N VAL A 247 0.10 -8.33 -12.27
CA VAL A 247 -0.44 -7.18 -13.01
C VAL A 247 -1.85 -6.89 -12.49
N GLN A 248 -1.94 -5.96 -11.54
CA GLN A 248 -3.20 -5.45 -10.99
C GLN A 248 -3.78 -4.32 -11.86
N ALA A 249 -2.95 -3.59 -12.62
CA ALA A 249 -3.42 -2.55 -13.52
C ALA A 249 -2.51 -2.37 -14.75
N VAL A 250 -3.13 -2.02 -15.88
CA VAL A 250 -2.48 -1.86 -17.18
C VAL A 250 -3.10 -0.70 -17.96
N ALA A 251 -2.28 0.05 -18.70
CA ALA A 251 -2.75 0.87 -19.81
C ALA A 251 -2.33 0.22 -21.13
N VAL A 252 -3.30 -0.09 -21.98
CA VAL A 252 -3.10 -0.78 -23.27
C VAL A 252 -3.34 0.21 -24.39
N ARG A 253 -2.35 0.32 -25.28
CA ARG A 253 -2.51 1.01 -26.57
C ARG A 253 -2.44 -0.01 -27.69
N HIS A 254 -3.51 -0.08 -28.46
CA HIS A 254 -3.62 -1.02 -29.57
C HIS A 254 -4.43 -0.42 -30.71
N LEU A 255 -3.93 -0.56 -31.94
CA LEU A 255 -4.45 0.14 -33.12
C LEU A 255 -4.59 1.65 -32.86
N ASN A 256 -5.81 2.18 -32.87
CA ASN A 256 -6.11 3.59 -32.66
C ASN A 256 -6.64 3.88 -31.25
N GLY A 257 -6.83 2.85 -30.42
CA GLY A 257 -7.53 2.95 -29.13
C GLY A 257 -6.62 2.85 -27.93
N GLU A 258 -7.11 3.39 -26.82
CA GLU A 258 -6.50 3.30 -25.50
C GLU A 258 -7.49 2.66 -24.52
N PHE A 259 -7.01 1.67 -23.77
CA PHE A 259 -7.77 0.93 -22.77
C PHE A 259 -7.07 1.02 -21.42
N TRP A 260 -7.84 1.35 -20.39
CA TRP A 260 -7.40 1.41 -19.00
C TRP A 260 -8.01 0.23 -18.24
N GLY A 261 -7.15 -0.71 -17.82
CA GLY A 261 -7.57 -2.00 -17.28
C GLY A 261 -7.13 -2.24 -15.85
N LEU A 262 -8.05 -2.73 -15.04
CA LEU A 262 -7.84 -3.07 -13.63
C LEU A 262 -8.18 -4.54 -13.39
N GLN A 263 -7.53 -5.19 -12.43
CA GLN A 263 -7.87 -6.55 -12.03
C GLN A 263 -8.85 -6.57 -10.84
N TYR A 264 -8.88 -5.48 -10.07
CA TYR A 264 -9.87 -5.17 -9.02
C TYR A 264 -11.05 -4.36 -9.57
N HIS A 265 -12.09 -4.22 -8.77
CA HIS A 265 -13.42 -3.74 -9.13
C HIS A 265 -13.75 -2.41 -8.43
N PRO A 266 -13.45 -1.24 -9.04
CA PRO A 266 -13.87 0.06 -8.50
C PRO A 266 -15.39 0.25 -8.48
N GLU A 267 -16.14 -0.55 -9.25
CA GLU A 267 -17.59 -0.55 -9.32
C GLU A 267 -18.26 -1.21 -8.11
N TYR A 268 -17.52 -1.96 -7.29
CA TYR A 268 -18.05 -2.58 -6.09
C TYR A 268 -18.03 -1.63 -4.90
N ASP A 269 -19.02 -1.80 -4.03
CA ASP A 269 -18.98 -1.39 -2.64
C ASP A 269 -19.12 -2.60 -1.71
N LEU A 270 -19.28 -2.34 -0.40
CA LEU A 270 -19.43 -3.41 0.59
C LEU A 270 -20.71 -4.23 0.37
N HIS A 271 -21.81 -3.59 -0.01
CA HIS A 271 -23.08 -4.27 -0.28
C HIS A 271 -22.94 -5.20 -1.48
N GLU A 272 -22.38 -4.70 -2.59
CA GLU A 272 -22.20 -5.51 -3.79
C GLU A 272 -21.22 -6.67 -3.57
N LEU A 273 -20.14 -6.47 -2.78
CA LEU A 273 -19.28 -7.58 -2.37
C LEU A 273 -20.05 -8.61 -1.54
N ALA A 274 -20.87 -8.17 -0.58
CA ALA A 274 -21.67 -9.05 0.28
C ALA A 274 -22.68 -9.88 -0.54
N ARG A 275 -23.40 -9.25 -1.49
CA ARG A 275 -24.32 -9.94 -2.40
C ARG A 275 -23.59 -10.92 -3.32
N LEU A 276 -22.43 -10.53 -3.88
CA LEU A 276 -21.61 -11.43 -4.69
C LEU A 276 -21.17 -12.67 -3.90
N LEU A 277 -20.73 -12.49 -2.65
CA LEU A 277 -20.37 -13.60 -1.76
C LEU A 277 -21.60 -14.45 -1.42
N HIS A 278 -22.77 -13.85 -1.21
CA HIS A 278 -24.02 -14.59 -0.99
C HIS A 278 -24.38 -15.49 -2.18
N CYS A 279 -24.34 -14.97 -3.41
CA CYS A 279 -24.56 -15.75 -4.63
C CYS A 279 -23.56 -16.90 -4.78
N ARG A 280 -22.34 -16.74 -4.24
CA ARG A 280 -21.22 -17.68 -4.45
C ARG A 280 -20.83 -18.47 -3.21
N ARG A 281 -21.53 -18.36 -2.08
CA ARG A 281 -21.12 -18.93 -0.78
C ARG A 281 -20.79 -20.43 -0.83
N LYS A 282 -21.57 -21.22 -1.58
CA LYS A 282 -21.29 -22.65 -1.77
C LYS A 282 -19.95 -22.90 -2.48
N VAL A 283 -19.63 -22.08 -3.49
CA VAL A 283 -18.34 -22.15 -4.20
C VAL A 283 -17.22 -21.61 -3.29
N SER A 284 -17.48 -20.55 -2.53
CA SER A 284 -16.50 -20.00 -1.59
C SER A 284 -16.10 -21.00 -0.51
N ILE A 285 -17.04 -21.83 -0.04
CA ILE A 285 -16.74 -22.95 0.88
C ILE A 285 -15.84 -24.00 0.20
N GLN A 286 -16.16 -24.40 -1.03
CA GLN A 286 -15.34 -25.35 -1.78
C GLN A 286 -13.91 -24.85 -2.05
N LEU A 287 -13.74 -23.53 -2.15
CA LEU A 287 -12.44 -22.87 -2.32
C LEU A 287 -11.72 -22.58 -0.99
N GLY A 288 -12.32 -22.94 0.15
CA GLY A 288 -11.72 -22.78 1.47
C GLY A 288 -11.81 -21.37 2.07
N PHE A 289 -12.55 -20.44 1.46
CA PHE A 289 -12.76 -19.10 2.02
C PHE A 289 -13.66 -19.11 3.25
N PHE A 290 -14.55 -20.10 3.33
CA PHE A 290 -15.40 -20.35 4.48
C PHE A 290 -15.40 -21.84 4.81
N ARG A 291 -15.50 -22.16 6.10
CA ARG A 291 -15.66 -23.53 6.59
C ARG A 291 -17.03 -24.10 6.23
N ASP A 292 -18.07 -23.30 6.40
CA ASP A 292 -19.46 -23.70 6.26
C ASP A 292 -20.37 -22.49 5.87
N LEU A 293 -21.66 -22.75 5.68
CA LEU A 293 -22.62 -21.71 5.32
C LEU A 293 -22.87 -20.70 6.45
N GLU A 294 -22.76 -21.13 7.70
CA GLU A 294 -22.99 -20.25 8.85
C GLU A 294 -21.89 -19.19 8.93
N GLN A 295 -20.62 -19.58 8.79
CA GLN A 295 -19.49 -18.66 8.75
C GLN A 295 -19.58 -17.72 7.53
N ALA A 296 -20.01 -18.23 6.38
CA ALA A 296 -20.22 -17.41 5.19
C ALA A 296 -21.32 -16.35 5.42
N ASP A 297 -22.47 -16.75 5.94
CA ASP A 297 -23.60 -15.86 6.18
C ASP A 297 -23.30 -14.82 7.27
N ALA A 298 -22.55 -15.19 8.32
CA ALA A 298 -22.08 -14.26 9.34
C ALA A 298 -21.15 -13.18 8.76
N PHE A 299 -20.18 -13.57 7.93
CA PHE A 299 -19.27 -12.62 7.27
C PHE A 299 -20.00 -11.69 6.31
N ILE A 300 -20.98 -12.22 5.55
CA ILE A 300 -21.83 -11.41 4.66
C ILE A 300 -22.62 -10.38 5.47
N GLU A 301 -23.20 -10.76 6.61
CA GLU A 301 -23.93 -9.83 7.47
C GLU A 301 -23.03 -8.75 8.09
N GLU A 302 -21.77 -9.07 8.40
CA GLU A 302 -20.78 -8.08 8.84
C GLU A 302 -20.50 -7.03 7.75
N LEU A 303 -20.31 -7.45 6.50
CA LEU A 303 -20.15 -6.54 5.37
C LEU A 303 -21.39 -5.66 5.15
N GLU A 304 -22.59 -6.23 5.22
CA GLU A 304 -23.85 -5.48 5.12
C GLU A 304 -24.04 -4.49 6.26
N THR A 305 -23.66 -4.89 7.47
CA THR A 305 -23.72 -4.03 8.66
C THR A 305 -22.79 -2.84 8.48
N LEU A 306 -21.55 -3.08 8.05
CA LEU A 306 -20.60 -2.00 7.77
C LEU A 306 -21.05 -1.13 6.58
N SER A 307 -21.67 -1.73 5.55
CA SER A 307 -22.22 -0.98 4.42
C SER A 307 -23.34 -0.03 4.83
N ARG A 308 -24.18 -0.42 5.81
CA ARG A 308 -25.26 0.40 6.37
C ARG A 308 -24.75 1.46 7.34
N ASP A 309 -23.67 1.16 8.06
CA ASP A 309 -23.10 2.04 9.09
C ASP A 309 -21.56 1.97 9.09
N LEU A 310 -20.94 2.91 8.38
CA LEU A 310 -19.48 3.07 8.32
C LEU A 310 -18.85 3.49 9.66
N SER A 311 -19.64 3.83 10.68
CA SER A 311 -19.13 4.10 12.03
C SER A 311 -18.80 2.83 12.82
N ARG A 312 -19.15 1.64 12.28
CA ARG A 312 -18.77 0.33 12.83
C ARG A 312 -17.29 0.01 12.59
N THR A 313 -16.43 0.82 13.18
CA THR A 313 -14.97 0.71 13.09
C THR A 313 -14.45 -0.60 13.66
N ASP A 314 -15.18 -1.25 14.57
CA ASP A 314 -14.88 -2.58 15.09
C ASP A 314 -14.89 -3.66 13.98
N ILE A 315 -15.86 -3.57 13.05
CA ILE A 315 -15.95 -4.49 11.90
C ILE A 315 -14.84 -4.16 10.90
N ALA A 316 -14.71 -2.88 10.52
CA ALA A 316 -13.71 -2.45 9.54
C ALA A 316 -12.29 -2.83 9.99
N TRP A 317 -11.95 -2.59 11.26
CA TRP A 317 -10.66 -2.98 11.84
C TRP A 317 -10.45 -4.49 11.82
N ARG A 318 -11.41 -5.28 12.32
CA ARG A 318 -11.27 -6.74 12.44
C ARG A 318 -11.09 -7.42 11.08
N LEU A 319 -11.80 -6.93 10.06
CA LEU A 319 -11.69 -7.43 8.69
C LEU A 319 -10.51 -6.79 7.91
N GLY A 320 -9.81 -5.83 8.51
CA GLY A 320 -8.73 -5.08 7.88
C GLY A 320 -9.18 -4.30 6.64
N ILE A 321 -10.39 -3.72 6.66
CA ILE A 321 -10.91 -2.89 5.58
C ILE A 321 -10.57 -1.44 5.90
N ASP A 322 -9.55 -0.92 5.24
CA ASP A 322 -9.02 0.42 5.47
C ASP A 322 -9.84 1.50 4.75
N SER A 323 -9.58 2.77 5.12
CA SER A 323 -10.26 3.96 4.60
C SER A 323 -10.16 4.11 3.07
N ASP A 324 -9.09 3.64 2.43
CA ASP A 324 -8.91 3.68 0.97
C ASP A 324 -9.86 2.75 0.20
N VAL A 325 -10.40 1.72 0.87
CA VAL A 325 -11.45 0.85 0.35
C VAL A 325 -12.84 1.41 0.67
N LEU A 326 -13.01 2.05 1.83
CA LEU A 326 -14.29 2.62 2.25
C LEU A 326 -14.60 3.97 1.57
N ASP A 327 -13.57 4.76 1.26
CA ASP A 327 -13.70 6.06 0.60
C ASP A 327 -13.99 5.88 -0.89
N GLU A 328 -15.22 6.21 -1.27
CA GLU A 328 -15.68 6.15 -2.66
C GLU A 328 -14.84 7.02 -3.61
N THR A 329 -14.33 8.17 -3.15
CA THR A 329 -13.47 9.04 -3.97
C THR A 329 -12.17 8.34 -4.34
N VAL A 330 -11.58 7.61 -3.39
CA VAL A 330 -10.36 6.83 -3.62
C VAL A 330 -10.65 5.64 -4.52
N ARG A 331 -11.75 4.92 -4.31
CA ARG A 331 -12.17 3.79 -5.15
C ARG A 331 -12.43 4.17 -6.60
N LEU A 332 -13.11 5.31 -6.83
CA LEU A 332 -13.52 5.76 -8.16
C LEU A 332 -12.47 6.64 -8.87
N CYS A 333 -11.28 6.83 -8.28
CA CYS A 333 -10.24 7.71 -8.81
C CYS A 333 -9.88 7.40 -10.27
N GLU A 334 -9.68 6.12 -10.60
CA GLU A 334 -9.29 5.64 -11.92
C GLU A 334 -10.35 5.94 -12.98
N VAL A 335 -11.63 5.79 -12.61
CA VAL A 335 -12.77 5.98 -13.51
C VAL A 335 -13.04 7.47 -13.73
N ASN A 336 -12.96 8.28 -12.66
CA ASN A 336 -13.00 9.74 -12.76
C ASN A 336 -11.89 10.26 -13.69
N ASN A 337 -10.68 9.72 -13.53
CA ASN A 337 -9.54 10.05 -14.38
C ASN A 337 -9.73 9.57 -15.82
N PHE A 338 -10.33 8.40 -16.03
CA PHE A 338 -10.66 7.88 -17.36
C PHE A 338 -11.62 8.82 -18.11
N VAL A 339 -12.70 9.24 -17.43
CA VAL A 339 -13.67 10.18 -17.99
C VAL A 339 -13.00 11.52 -18.31
N ARG A 340 -12.24 12.06 -17.36
CA ARG A 340 -11.56 13.36 -17.48
C ARG A 340 -10.52 13.39 -18.61
N HIS A 341 -9.69 12.36 -18.72
CA HIS A 341 -8.50 12.36 -19.58
C HIS A 341 -8.73 11.71 -20.94
N LEU A 342 -9.66 10.77 -21.08
CA LEU A 342 -9.92 10.10 -22.34
C LEU A 342 -11.31 10.43 -22.92
N VAL A 343 -12.39 10.21 -22.17
CA VAL A 343 -13.77 10.32 -22.70
C VAL A 343 -14.12 11.74 -23.10
N LEU A 344 -13.98 12.71 -22.19
CA LEU A 344 -14.36 14.10 -22.46
C LEU A 344 -13.49 14.74 -23.57
N PRO A 345 -12.16 14.49 -23.63
CA PRO A 345 -11.35 14.91 -24.77
C PRO A 345 -11.74 14.24 -26.09
N TYR A 346 -12.06 12.94 -26.09
CA TYR A 346 -12.52 12.23 -27.28
C TYR A 346 -13.83 12.83 -27.81
N LYS A 347 -14.81 13.07 -26.93
CA LYS A 347 -16.08 13.73 -27.25
C LYS A 347 -15.91 15.10 -27.93
N ARG A 348 -14.89 15.86 -27.56
CA ARG A 348 -14.60 17.16 -28.18
C ARG A 348 -13.97 17.03 -29.57
N ARG A 349 -13.27 15.93 -29.86
CA ARG A 349 -12.57 15.69 -31.14
C ARG A 349 -13.46 15.06 -32.20
N VAL A 350 -14.45 14.27 -31.78
CA VAL A 350 -15.38 13.57 -32.67
C VAL A 350 -16.75 14.26 -32.61
N PRO A 351 -16.97 15.35 -33.37
CA PRO A 351 -18.30 15.92 -33.49
C PRO A 351 -19.21 14.92 -34.18
N PHE A 352 -20.35 14.61 -33.55
CA PHE A 352 -21.41 13.85 -34.17
C PHE A 352 -21.87 14.57 -35.44
N ALA A 353 -21.50 14.02 -36.58
CA ALA A 353 -22.01 14.49 -37.86
C ALA A 353 -23.46 14.04 -37.98
N VAL A 354 -24.39 14.99 -37.91
CA VAL A 354 -25.67 14.85 -38.62
C VAL A 354 -25.29 14.67 -40.09
N ALA A 355 -25.75 13.56 -40.68
CA ALA A 355 -25.22 13.02 -41.92
C ALA A 355 -25.17 14.03 -43.08
N ALA A 356 -23.98 14.21 -43.67
CA ALA A 356 -23.83 14.65 -45.05
C ALA A 356 -22.55 14.05 -45.67
N SER A 357 -22.77 13.20 -46.67
CA SER A 357 -21.80 12.52 -47.53
C SER A 357 -20.85 13.49 -48.25
N LYS A 358 -19.55 13.12 -48.37
CA LYS A 358 -18.85 12.93 -49.68
C LYS A 358 -17.39 12.46 -49.55
N ASN A 359 -17.19 11.23 -50.00
CA ASN A 359 -16.10 10.64 -50.79
C ASN A 359 -14.88 11.52 -51.18
N LYS A 360 -13.66 11.01 -50.97
CA LYS A 360 -12.58 11.00 -52.00
C LYS A 360 -11.33 10.14 -51.67
N LYS A 361 -11.26 9.02 -52.39
CA LYS A 361 -10.15 8.35 -53.11
C LYS A 361 -8.67 8.54 -52.67
N ASN A 362 -8.11 7.39 -52.26
CA ASN A 362 -6.80 6.76 -52.52
C ASN A 362 -5.79 7.38 -53.51
N LYS A 363 -4.49 7.30 -53.15
CA LYS A 363 -3.36 7.07 -54.07
C LYS A 363 -2.30 6.13 -53.46
N LYS A 364 -1.94 5.10 -54.23
CA LYS A 364 -0.87 4.09 -54.01
C LYS A 364 0.49 4.60 -54.48
N THR A 365 1.59 4.10 -53.90
CA THR A 365 2.86 3.56 -54.48
C THR A 365 3.94 3.59 -53.38
N LYS A 366 4.99 2.76 -53.30
CA LYS A 366 5.62 1.74 -54.17
C LYS A 366 6.51 0.85 -53.27
N THR A 367 6.64 -0.43 -53.60
CA THR A 367 7.58 -1.40 -53.03
C THR A 367 8.99 -1.21 -53.60
N VAL A 368 10.03 -1.41 -52.78
CA VAL A 368 11.41 -1.70 -53.23
C VAL A 368 11.93 -2.89 -52.41
N MET A 369 12.55 -3.83 -53.11
CA MET A 369 13.15 -5.08 -52.63
C MET A 369 14.69 -5.00 -52.80
N LEU A 370 15.41 -5.87 -52.08
CA LEU A 370 16.85 -6.26 -52.10
C LEU A 370 17.57 -5.92 -50.78
N ALA A 371 18.45 -6.73 -50.20
CA ALA A 371 18.95 -8.07 -50.51
C ALA A 371 19.52 -8.72 -49.23
N ALA A 372 19.65 -10.04 -49.24
CA ALA A 372 20.30 -10.84 -48.20
C ALA A 372 21.83 -10.79 -48.30
N SER A 373 22.52 -10.99 -47.18
CA SER A 373 23.86 -11.57 -47.13
C SER A 373 24.11 -12.22 -45.76
N THR A 374 24.53 -13.48 -45.81
CA THR A 374 24.95 -14.30 -44.67
C THR A 374 26.47 -14.41 -44.73
N VAL A 375 27.17 -14.22 -43.60
CA VAL A 375 28.51 -14.78 -43.36
C VAL A 375 28.63 -15.19 -41.89
N LEU A 376 28.96 -16.46 -41.69
CA LEU A 376 29.44 -17.10 -40.46
C LEU A 376 30.97 -16.92 -40.36
N LEU A 377 31.53 -16.81 -39.14
CA LEU A 377 32.44 -17.80 -38.54
C LEU A 377 33.17 -17.29 -37.27
N ARG A 378 33.00 -18.08 -36.19
CA ARG A 378 33.93 -18.60 -35.16
C ARG A 378 34.99 -17.74 -34.43
N GLY A 379 35.09 -18.04 -33.12
CA GLY A 379 36.28 -17.93 -32.24
C GLY A 379 35.95 -17.19 -30.94
N GLY A 380 36.23 -17.64 -29.71
CA GLY A 380 36.98 -18.78 -29.20
C GLY A 380 36.75 -18.94 -27.69
N TYR A 381 37.27 -20.03 -27.13
CA TYR A 381 37.20 -20.45 -25.72
C TYR A 381 38.18 -19.67 -24.80
N GLY A 382 37.82 -19.54 -23.52
CA GLY A 382 38.72 -19.20 -22.40
C GLY A 382 37.97 -19.34 -21.07
N ALA A 383 38.00 -20.51 -20.44
CA ALA A 383 38.89 -20.90 -19.33
C ALA A 383 38.40 -20.41 -17.95
N ARG A 384 37.91 -21.37 -17.16
CA ARG A 384 37.53 -21.27 -15.74
C ARG A 384 38.80 -21.30 -14.87
N VAL A 385 38.84 -20.46 -13.84
CA VAL A 385 39.88 -20.49 -12.79
C VAL A 385 39.32 -21.22 -11.58
N GLY A 386 40.00 -22.28 -11.15
CA GLY A 386 39.75 -23.00 -9.92
C GLY A 386 40.44 -22.33 -8.73
N MET A 387 39.80 -22.41 -7.56
CA MET A 387 40.41 -22.03 -6.27
C MET A 387 40.85 -23.30 -5.52
N PRO A 388 41.98 -23.27 -4.79
CA PRO A 388 42.46 -24.42 -4.03
C PRO A 388 41.87 -24.43 -2.61
N PRO A 389 41.79 -25.62 -1.95
CA PRO A 389 41.35 -25.72 -0.56
C PRO A 389 42.53 -25.51 0.39
N LEU A 390 42.31 -24.76 1.46
CA LEU A 390 43.19 -24.71 2.63
C LEU A 390 42.43 -25.34 3.79
N GLY A 391 42.96 -26.45 4.30
CA GLY A 391 42.57 -27.01 5.58
C GLY A 391 43.35 -26.35 6.71
N ARG A 392 42.66 -26.08 7.82
CA ARG A 392 43.16 -26.37 9.17
C ARG A 392 42.01 -26.30 10.17
N ALA A 393 41.81 -27.41 10.88
CA ALA A 393 40.99 -27.46 12.06
C ALA A 393 41.70 -26.74 13.21
N LEU A 394 40.98 -25.84 13.88
CA LEU A 394 41.21 -25.48 15.27
C LEU A 394 39.85 -25.57 15.98
N SER A 395 39.77 -26.57 16.85
CA SER A 395 38.64 -26.87 17.72
C SER A 395 38.62 -25.89 18.89
N THR A 396 37.80 -24.86 18.78
CA THR A 396 36.98 -24.26 19.85
C THR A 396 35.79 -23.61 19.14
N GLY A 397 34.56 -23.99 19.46
CA GLY A 397 33.39 -23.35 18.83
C GLY A 397 33.42 -21.82 19.02
N PRO A 398 32.83 -21.04 18.10
CA PRO A 398 32.78 -19.59 18.25
C PRO A 398 32.12 -19.22 19.58
N SER A 399 32.67 -18.23 20.31
CA SER A 399 32.05 -17.70 21.53
C SER A 399 30.61 -17.26 21.21
N PRO A 400 29.66 -17.32 22.17
CA PRO A 400 28.30 -16.86 21.92
C PRO A 400 28.26 -15.36 21.59
N LEU A 401 27.27 -14.94 20.79
CA LEU A 401 26.93 -13.53 20.68
C LEU A 401 26.16 -13.13 21.95
N LYS A 402 26.59 -12.06 22.60
CA LYS A 402 26.11 -11.69 23.95
C LYS A 402 25.22 -10.48 23.84
N PHE A 403 23.98 -10.61 24.27
CA PHE A 403 22.98 -9.56 24.24
C PHE A 403 22.60 -9.15 25.65
N LEU A 404 22.43 -7.85 25.85
CA LEU A 404 21.71 -7.31 26.99
C LEU A 404 20.29 -6.99 26.53
N VAL A 405 19.29 -7.64 27.12
CA VAL A 405 17.88 -7.40 26.84
C VAL A 405 17.29 -6.50 27.93
N ILE A 406 16.77 -5.35 27.52
CA ILE A 406 16.14 -4.37 28.39
C ILE A 406 14.64 -4.55 28.33
N ASP A 407 14.08 -5.20 29.35
CA ASP A 407 12.63 -5.36 29.49
C ASP A 407 12.05 -4.11 30.17
N GLY A 408 11.42 -3.26 29.35
CA GLY A 408 10.93 -1.96 29.80
C GLY A 408 9.69 -2.02 30.70
N TYR A 409 9.02 -3.17 30.82
CA TYR A 409 7.81 -3.30 31.62
C TYR A 409 8.09 -3.16 33.12
N SER A 410 7.13 -2.61 33.88
CA SER A 410 7.14 -2.72 35.34
C SER A 410 6.89 -4.15 35.80
N LYS A 411 7.29 -4.48 37.03
CA LYS A 411 7.01 -5.78 37.66
C LYS A 411 5.54 -6.19 37.57
N ASP A 412 4.62 -5.29 37.90
CA ASP A 412 3.18 -5.57 37.81
C ASP A 412 2.73 -5.78 36.37
N GLY A 413 3.25 -4.99 35.41
CA GLY A 413 2.93 -5.17 34.00
C GLY A 413 3.40 -6.51 33.43
N ARG A 414 4.53 -7.05 33.93
CA ARG A 414 4.98 -8.40 33.58
C ARG A 414 4.07 -9.48 34.18
N ALA A 415 3.68 -9.31 35.45
CA ALA A 415 2.75 -10.22 36.11
C ALA A 415 1.37 -10.26 35.42
N ASP A 416 0.86 -9.11 34.98
CA ASP A 416 -0.40 -9.02 34.24
C ASP A 416 -0.36 -9.76 32.90
N LEU A 417 0.76 -9.66 32.17
CA LEU A 417 0.96 -10.42 30.93
C LEU A 417 0.95 -11.92 31.19
N GLU A 418 1.72 -12.37 32.18
CA GLU A 418 1.80 -13.80 32.53
C GLU A 418 0.45 -14.35 33.02
N ALA A 419 -0.30 -13.57 33.81
CA ALA A 419 -1.63 -13.95 34.27
C ALA A 419 -2.63 -14.10 33.12
N GLY A 420 -2.49 -13.32 32.05
CA GLY A 420 -3.28 -13.45 30.82
C GLY A 420 -2.73 -14.47 29.81
N GLY A 421 -1.67 -15.20 30.18
CA GLY A 421 -1.06 -16.24 29.35
C GLY A 421 -0.13 -15.71 28.25
N ALA A 422 0.22 -14.42 28.23
CA ALA A 422 1.17 -13.85 27.30
C ALA A 422 2.61 -14.04 27.80
N SER A 423 3.57 -14.14 26.87
CA SER A 423 4.99 -14.14 27.24
C SER A 423 5.43 -12.75 27.71
N THR A 424 6.37 -12.69 28.65
CA THR A 424 7.04 -11.42 28.98
C THR A 424 7.89 -10.95 27.80
N ALA A 425 8.03 -9.64 27.66
CA ALA A 425 8.75 -9.06 26.53
C ALA A 425 10.22 -9.50 26.49
N GLY A 426 10.86 -9.65 27.66
CA GLY A 426 12.22 -10.21 27.75
C GLY A 426 12.34 -11.66 27.26
N LYS A 427 11.34 -12.51 27.52
CA LYS A 427 11.29 -13.90 27.01
C LYS A 427 11.16 -13.89 25.48
N LEU A 428 10.26 -13.06 24.93
CA LEU A 428 10.07 -12.90 23.49
C LEU A 428 11.35 -12.45 22.79
N TYR A 429 12.03 -11.44 23.33
CA TYR A 429 13.29 -10.96 22.76
C TYR A 429 14.42 -11.98 22.85
N THR A 430 14.54 -12.71 23.96
CA THR A 430 15.53 -13.78 24.10
C THR A 430 15.31 -14.87 23.03
N SER A 431 14.06 -15.28 22.81
CA SER A 431 13.69 -16.23 21.76
C SER A 431 14.00 -15.69 20.37
N LEU A 432 13.57 -14.46 20.07
CA LEU A 432 13.80 -13.79 18.79
C LEU A 432 15.30 -13.68 18.46
N LEU A 433 16.12 -13.19 19.40
CA LEU A 433 17.56 -13.02 19.21
C LEU A 433 18.25 -14.38 19.02
N THR A 434 17.84 -15.40 19.77
CA THR A 434 18.35 -16.77 19.61
C THR A 434 18.02 -17.31 18.21
N LYS A 435 16.77 -17.23 17.78
CA LYS A 435 16.33 -17.67 16.44
C LYS A 435 17.03 -16.93 15.30
N CYS A 436 17.37 -15.65 15.51
CA CYS A 436 18.01 -14.80 14.48
C CYS A 436 19.53 -14.90 14.47
N THR A 437 20.15 -15.35 15.57
CA THR A 437 21.60 -15.52 15.65
C THR A 437 22.02 -16.79 14.89
N PRO A 438 23.07 -16.74 14.04
CA PRO A 438 23.55 -17.92 13.34
C PRO A 438 23.79 -19.10 14.28
N HIS A 439 23.25 -20.27 13.93
CA HIS A 439 23.30 -21.50 14.73
C HIS A 439 22.70 -21.39 16.15
N GLY A 440 21.93 -20.35 16.45
CA GLY A 440 21.35 -20.15 17.78
C GLY A 440 22.36 -19.82 18.88
N ASN A 441 23.60 -19.46 18.52
CA ASN A 441 24.68 -19.25 19.48
C ASN A 441 24.60 -17.87 20.15
N ALA A 442 23.52 -17.65 20.89
CA ALA A 442 23.24 -16.41 21.62
C ALA A 442 23.22 -16.64 23.13
N GLN A 443 23.74 -15.68 23.88
CA GLN A 443 23.58 -15.57 25.33
C GLN A 443 22.88 -14.24 25.61
N CYS A 444 21.77 -14.28 26.33
CA CYS A 444 21.00 -13.09 26.68
C CYS A 444 20.92 -12.92 28.20
N ASP A 445 21.29 -11.74 28.68
CA ASP A 445 21.00 -11.32 30.06
C ASP A 445 19.82 -10.34 30.00
N VAL A 446 18.81 -10.53 30.86
CA VAL A 446 17.62 -9.66 30.91
C VAL A 446 17.69 -8.77 32.14
N VAL A 447 17.45 -7.48 31.98
CA VAL A 447 17.38 -6.50 33.07
C VAL A 447 16.09 -5.68 33.01
N PHE A 448 15.68 -5.13 34.16
CA PHE A 448 14.36 -4.53 34.38
C PHE A 448 14.50 -3.08 34.88
N PRO A 449 14.77 -2.09 34.01
CA PRO A 449 15.01 -0.71 34.44
C PRO A 449 13.83 0.02 35.06
N ALA A 450 12.62 -0.53 34.95
CA ALA A 450 11.43 -0.02 35.62
C ALA A 450 11.34 -0.47 37.09
N ASP A 451 12.13 -1.46 37.51
CA ASP A 451 12.15 -1.94 38.89
C ASP A 451 13.01 -1.01 39.76
N GLU A 452 12.68 -0.91 41.06
CA GLU A 452 13.31 0.07 41.96
C GLU A 452 14.80 -0.20 42.21
N ASP A 453 15.17 -1.49 42.26
CA ASP A 453 16.51 -2.00 42.55
C ASP A 453 17.43 -2.08 41.33
N PHE A 454 16.97 -1.66 40.15
CA PHE A 454 17.77 -1.69 38.93
C PHE A 454 19.09 -0.93 39.06
N GLN A 455 20.18 -1.60 38.68
CA GLN A 455 21.51 -1.02 38.52
C GLN A 455 21.97 -1.20 37.07
N SER A 456 22.63 -0.17 36.53
CA SER A 456 23.18 -0.26 35.17
C SER A 456 24.22 -1.39 35.10
N PRO A 457 24.07 -2.38 34.20
CA PRO A 457 25.07 -3.41 34.02
C PRO A 457 26.31 -2.86 33.31
N ASP A 458 27.40 -3.62 33.40
CA ASP A 458 28.65 -3.35 32.69
C ASP A 458 28.48 -3.64 31.18
N LEU A 459 28.40 -2.59 30.39
CA LEU A 459 28.16 -2.66 28.94
C LEU A 459 29.30 -3.35 28.18
N SER A 460 30.51 -3.44 28.75
CA SER A 460 31.65 -4.10 28.08
C SER A 460 31.47 -5.61 27.89
N LYS A 461 30.51 -6.23 28.59
CA LYS A 461 30.21 -7.66 28.49
C LYS A 461 29.36 -8.03 27.27
N TYR A 462 28.80 -7.05 26.58
CA TYR A 462 27.77 -7.25 25.56
C TYR A 462 28.22 -6.79 24.18
N HIS A 463 27.73 -7.50 23.17
CA HIS A 463 27.98 -7.24 21.76
C HIS A 463 26.85 -6.43 21.11
N ALA A 464 25.67 -6.44 21.72
CA ALA A 464 24.51 -5.65 21.33
C ALA A 464 23.54 -5.49 22.51
N VAL A 465 22.73 -4.43 22.47
CA VAL A 465 21.64 -4.19 23.42
C VAL A 465 20.30 -4.25 22.69
N ALA A 466 19.36 -5.03 23.19
CA ALA A 466 18.02 -5.14 22.65
C ALA A 466 16.99 -4.55 23.63
N TRP A 467 16.08 -3.74 23.12
CA TRP A 467 15.09 -3.02 23.92
C TRP A 467 13.68 -3.49 23.56
N THR A 468 12.88 -3.83 24.57
CA THR A 468 11.52 -4.34 24.35
C THR A 468 10.49 -3.23 24.19
N GLY A 469 9.27 -3.62 23.80
CA GLY A 469 8.06 -2.82 24.04
C GLY A 469 7.79 -2.59 25.54
N CYS A 470 6.85 -1.68 25.85
CA CYS A 470 6.43 -1.36 27.22
C CYS A 470 4.99 -0.80 27.24
N SER A 471 4.34 -0.83 28.40
CA SER A 471 3.05 -0.16 28.66
C SER A 471 3.17 1.31 29.11
N LEU A 472 4.39 1.81 29.32
CA LEU A 472 4.67 3.21 29.67
C LEU A 472 4.49 4.16 28.47
N THR A 473 4.57 5.45 28.75
CA THR A 473 4.34 6.53 27.78
C THR A 473 5.50 7.52 27.84
N ILE A 474 6.20 7.71 26.70
CA ILE A 474 7.55 8.29 26.68
C ILE A 474 7.55 9.79 27.05
N HIS A 475 6.41 10.43 26.88
CA HIS A 475 6.20 11.85 27.18
C HIS A 475 5.77 12.11 28.63
N ASP A 476 5.56 11.06 29.45
CA ASP A 476 5.37 11.20 30.89
C ASP A 476 6.73 11.37 31.60
N THR A 477 7.27 12.59 31.50
CA THR A 477 8.58 12.94 32.06
C THR A 477 8.62 12.98 33.60
N GLN A 478 7.47 12.85 34.27
CA GLN A 478 7.39 12.80 35.74
C GLN A 478 7.51 11.38 36.28
N ASP A 479 7.27 10.36 35.45
CA ASP A 479 7.48 8.97 35.83
C ASP A 479 8.99 8.63 35.84
N ILE A 480 9.49 8.28 37.02
CA ILE A 480 10.90 7.91 37.22
C ILE A 480 11.30 6.69 36.38
N ARG A 481 10.38 5.77 36.09
CA ARG A 481 10.62 4.58 35.26
C ARG A 481 10.91 4.97 33.81
N VAL A 482 10.30 6.05 33.33
CA VAL A 482 10.51 6.59 31.98
C VAL A 482 11.87 7.28 31.91
N THR A 483 12.14 8.21 32.83
CA THR A 483 13.40 8.98 32.82
C THR A 483 14.62 8.09 33.05
N LYS A 484 14.55 7.11 33.95
CA LYS A 484 15.62 6.10 34.15
C LYS A 484 15.98 5.39 32.85
N GLN A 485 14.99 4.97 32.05
CA GLN A 485 15.23 4.26 30.80
C GLN A 485 15.81 5.16 29.71
N ILE A 486 15.36 6.41 29.59
CA ILE A 486 15.92 7.39 28.66
C ILE A 486 17.39 7.68 29.00
N GLU A 487 17.71 7.91 30.28
CA GLU A 487 19.09 8.13 30.72
C GLU A 487 19.97 6.91 30.50
N PHE A 488 19.44 5.70 30.73
CA PHE A 488 20.17 4.49 30.43
C PHE A 488 20.45 4.35 28.92
N ALA A 489 19.48 4.62 28.06
CA ALA A 489 19.68 4.63 26.61
C ALA A 489 20.76 5.64 26.17
N ARG A 490 20.82 6.83 26.80
CA ARG A 490 21.90 7.81 26.56
C ARG A 490 23.27 7.25 26.92
N LYS A 491 23.40 6.54 28.05
CA LYS A 491 24.65 5.85 28.42
C LYS A 491 25.04 4.77 27.41
N VAL A 492 24.07 4.03 26.88
CA VAL A 492 24.34 3.01 25.84
C VAL A 492 24.79 3.65 24.53
N PHE A 493 24.17 4.76 24.11
CA PHE A 493 24.64 5.56 22.96
C PHE A 493 26.05 6.12 23.17
N ASP A 494 26.36 6.63 24.36
CA ASP A 494 27.69 7.14 24.69
C ASP A 494 28.75 6.03 24.66
N TYR A 495 28.41 4.83 25.15
CA TYR A 495 29.31 3.67 25.11
C TYR A 495 29.56 3.15 23.68
N GLY A 496 28.55 3.20 22.81
CA GLY A 496 28.68 2.86 21.39
C GLY A 496 28.40 1.39 21.02
N VAL A 497 27.86 0.60 21.94
CA VAL A 497 27.36 -0.75 21.63
C VAL A 497 26.10 -0.65 20.75
N PRO A 498 25.97 -1.44 19.67
CA PRO A 498 24.83 -1.34 18.76
C PRO A 498 23.52 -1.76 19.43
N GLN A 499 22.43 -1.11 19.03
CA GLN A 499 21.13 -1.24 19.69
C GLN A 499 20.00 -1.58 18.72
N TYR A 500 19.04 -2.37 19.17
CA TYR A 500 17.84 -2.74 18.41
C TYR A 500 16.59 -2.77 19.30
N GLY A 501 15.40 -2.52 18.74
CA GLY A 501 14.16 -2.81 19.47
C GLY A 501 12.86 -2.44 18.76
N SER A 502 11.75 -2.72 19.43
CA SER A 502 10.38 -2.54 18.94
C SER A 502 9.54 -1.62 19.84
N CYS A 503 8.60 -0.91 19.23
CA CYS A 503 7.61 -0.04 19.87
C CYS A 503 8.23 1.04 20.78
N TRP A 504 8.10 0.88 22.10
CA TRP A 504 8.71 1.72 23.13
C TRP A 504 10.20 1.98 22.88
N ALA A 505 10.92 0.97 22.41
CA ALA A 505 12.34 1.04 22.11
C ALA A 505 12.68 2.07 21.02
N ALA A 506 11.91 2.13 19.94
CA ALA A 506 12.10 3.12 18.88
C ALA A 506 11.88 4.55 19.41
N GLN A 507 10.91 4.71 20.30
CA GLN A 507 10.61 5.99 20.95
C GLN A 507 11.71 6.40 21.94
N ILE A 508 12.24 5.45 22.73
CA ILE A 508 13.40 5.67 23.59
C ILE A 508 14.61 6.13 22.77
N ALA A 509 14.91 5.45 21.67
CA ALA A 509 16.06 5.77 20.83
C ALA A 509 15.99 7.22 20.34
N VAL A 510 14.81 7.63 19.87
CA VAL A 510 14.56 9.00 19.42
C VAL A 510 14.60 10.00 20.57
N ALA A 511 13.97 9.72 21.70
CA ALA A 511 13.95 10.62 22.86
C ALA A 511 15.35 10.82 23.47
N ALA A 512 16.13 9.74 23.61
CA ALA A 512 17.51 9.78 24.08
C ALA A 512 18.39 10.64 23.16
N ALA A 513 18.13 10.59 21.84
CA ALA A 513 18.77 11.43 20.82
C ALA A 513 18.13 12.82 20.64
N ASN A 514 17.33 13.28 21.62
CA ASN A 514 16.69 14.61 21.67
C ASN A 514 15.58 14.85 20.62
N GLY A 515 15.01 13.79 20.07
CA GLY A 515 13.78 13.84 19.28
C GLY A 515 12.52 13.91 20.14
N VAL A 516 11.36 13.91 19.48
CA VAL A 516 10.06 14.11 20.14
C VAL A 516 9.09 13.02 19.74
N CYS A 517 8.39 12.49 20.74
CA CYS A 517 7.28 11.57 20.61
C CYS A 517 6.04 12.18 21.27
N ALA A 518 4.87 11.80 20.81
CA ALA A 518 3.60 12.26 21.35
C ALA A 518 2.56 11.14 21.28
N LYS A 519 1.43 11.32 21.96
CA LYS A 519 0.26 10.48 21.74
C LYS A 519 -0.17 10.58 20.26
N ASN A 520 -0.44 9.45 19.62
CA ASN A 520 -0.93 9.45 18.24
C ASN A 520 -2.36 10.04 18.22
N PRO A 521 -2.65 11.05 17.38
CA PRO A 521 -3.96 11.69 17.31
C PRO A 521 -5.06 10.76 16.80
N ARG A 522 -4.70 9.66 16.12
CA ARG A 522 -5.63 8.60 15.69
C ARG A 522 -5.89 7.54 16.77
N GLY A 523 -5.27 7.68 17.94
CA GLY A 523 -5.42 6.76 19.05
C GLY A 523 -4.52 5.53 18.93
N ARG A 524 -5.04 4.37 19.30
CA ARG A 524 -4.30 3.11 19.37
C ARG A 524 -4.25 2.41 18.01
N GLU A 525 -3.07 1.97 17.58
CA GLU A 525 -2.93 0.95 16.54
C GLU A 525 -2.82 -0.42 17.23
N MET A 526 -3.68 -1.38 16.87
CA MET A 526 -3.77 -2.71 17.51
C MET A 526 -3.99 -3.80 16.45
N GLY A 527 -3.40 -4.99 16.65
CA GLY A 527 -3.62 -6.14 15.78
C GLY A 527 -2.58 -6.21 14.68
N ILE A 528 -3.00 -5.92 13.45
CA ILE A 528 -2.15 -5.92 12.27
C ILE A 528 -2.04 -4.49 11.71
N ALA A 529 -0.84 -3.91 11.73
CA ALA A 529 -0.54 -2.68 11.03
C ALA A 529 -0.52 -2.96 9.53
N ARG A 530 -1.36 -2.25 8.79
CA ARG A 530 -1.55 -2.46 7.35
C ARG A 530 -0.65 -1.55 6.52
N LYS A 531 -0.19 -2.07 5.37
CA LYS A 531 0.44 -1.30 4.29
C LYS A 531 1.63 -0.46 4.77
N ILE A 532 2.47 -1.01 5.66
CA ILE A 532 3.73 -0.38 6.05
C ILE A 532 4.62 -0.32 4.81
N ALA A 533 4.93 0.89 4.35
CA ALA A 533 5.71 1.12 3.15
C ALA A 533 7.08 1.70 3.50
N LEU A 534 8.13 1.13 2.92
CA LEU A 534 9.49 1.65 3.06
C LEU A 534 9.61 3.02 2.38
N THR A 535 10.28 3.95 3.05
CA THR A 535 10.74 5.22 2.45
C THR A 535 11.85 4.94 1.42
N PRO A 536 12.23 5.92 0.57
CA PRO A 536 13.44 5.79 -0.24
C PRO A 536 14.68 5.39 0.57
N GLU A 537 14.83 5.98 1.77
CA GLU A 537 15.90 5.66 2.72
C GLU A 537 15.76 4.22 3.23
N GLY A 538 14.56 3.79 3.62
CA GLY A 538 14.28 2.42 4.06
C GLY A 538 14.61 1.36 3.01
N ARG A 539 14.25 1.59 1.74
CA ARG A 539 14.58 0.67 0.63
C ARG A 539 16.08 0.53 0.39
N ALA A 540 16.87 1.54 0.77
CA ALA A 540 18.33 1.52 0.63
C ALA A 540 19.04 1.06 1.92
N HIS A 541 18.32 0.90 3.03
CA HIS A 541 18.91 0.64 4.34
C HIS A 541 19.12 -0.86 4.59
N PRO A 542 20.28 -1.30 5.13
CA PRO A 542 20.57 -2.72 5.33
C PRO A 542 19.59 -3.46 6.24
N MET A 543 18.91 -2.75 7.14
CA MET A 543 17.85 -3.28 8.00
C MET A 543 16.75 -4.03 7.24
N PHE A 544 16.43 -3.60 6.02
CA PHE A 544 15.33 -4.15 5.22
C PHE A 544 15.80 -5.01 4.04
N GLU A 545 17.08 -5.40 4.00
CA GLU A 545 17.58 -6.30 2.97
C GLU A 545 16.81 -7.63 2.98
N GLY A 546 16.11 -7.92 1.87
CA GLY A 546 15.28 -9.11 1.71
C GLY A 546 13.81 -8.95 2.13
N LYS A 547 13.41 -7.81 2.71
CA LYS A 547 12.00 -7.55 3.06
C LYS A 547 11.23 -6.95 1.88
N PRO A 548 9.95 -7.30 1.67
CA PRO A 548 9.08 -6.57 0.76
C PRO A 548 9.06 -5.06 1.05
N SER A 549 8.94 -4.23 0.00
CA SER A 549 8.88 -2.76 0.18
C SER A 549 7.57 -2.26 0.77
N VAL A 550 6.54 -3.10 0.78
CA VAL A 550 5.25 -2.88 1.42
C VAL A 550 4.88 -4.17 2.12
N PHE A 551 4.58 -4.09 3.41
CA PHE A 551 4.26 -5.27 4.23
C PHE A 551 3.27 -4.94 5.35
N ASP A 552 2.70 -5.98 5.94
CA ASP A 552 1.92 -5.89 7.19
C ASP A 552 2.74 -6.42 8.38
N ALA A 553 2.45 -5.97 9.60
CA ALA A 553 3.15 -6.42 10.80
C ALA A 553 2.25 -6.42 12.05
N PHE A 554 2.59 -7.23 13.06
CA PHE A 554 1.90 -7.18 14.35
C PHE A 554 2.14 -5.85 15.07
N ILE A 555 1.10 -5.25 15.64
CA ILE A 555 1.15 -3.89 16.18
C ILE A 555 0.39 -3.74 17.49
N SER A 556 0.96 -2.96 18.40
CA SER A 556 0.31 -2.50 19.62
C SER A 556 1.00 -1.24 20.13
N HIS A 557 0.49 -0.06 19.78
CA HIS A 557 0.99 1.19 20.36
C HIS A 557 -0.09 2.27 20.46
N ASN A 558 0.22 3.32 21.20
CA ASN A 558 -0.66 4.48 21.43
C ASN A 558 0.04 5.81 21.14
N ASP A 559 1.37 5.78 21.09
CA ASP A 559 2.24 6.94 20.90
C ASP A 559 2.95 6.81 19.56
N GLU A 560 3.37 7.93 19.00
CA GLU A 560 4.15 7.98 17.76
C GLU A 560 5.38 8.88 17.91
N ILE A 561 6.39 8.59 17.10
CA ILE A 561 7.52 9.50 16.87
C ILE A 561 7.03 10.63 15.96
N THR A 562 7.13 11.87 16.42
CA THR A 562 6.70 13.05 15.64
C THR A 562 7.87 13.82 15.05
N HIS A 563 9.02 13.84 15.72
CA HIS A 563 10.19 14.58 15.27
C HIS A 563 11.47 13.79 15.50
N ILE A 564 12.18 13.52 14.39
CA ILE A 564 13.49 12.90 14.38
C ILE A 564 14.54 14.02 14.22
N ARG A 565 15.58 14.03 15.06
CA ARG A 565 16.69 15.02 14.98
C ARG A 565 17.74 14.59 13.95
N PRO A 566 18.65 15.51 13.53
CA PRO A 566 19.79 15.13 12.70
C PRO A 566 20.55 13.94 13.30
N GLY A 567 20.88 12.96 12.46
CA GLY A 567 21.41 11.65 12.89
C GLY A 567 20.38 10.52 12.83
N GLY A 568 19.09 10.85 12.74
CA GLY A 568 18.02 9.86 12.54
C GLY A 568 17.46 9.83 11.10
N LEU A 569 16.98 8.66 10.70
CA LEU A 569 16.30 8.39 9.43
C LEU A 569 14.91 7.81 9.69
N ASN A 570 13.89 8.28 8.94
CA ASN A 570 12.61 7.59 8.83
C ASN A 570 12.69 6.53 7.72
N LEU A 571 12.54 5.27 8.07
CA LEU A 571 12.73 4.14 7.14
C LEU A 571 11.41 3.57 6.63
N ALA A 572 10.30 3.73 7.36
CA ALA A 572 9.00 3.20 6.95
C ALA A 572 7.86 3.98 7.59
N GLY A 573 6.69 3.97 6.96
CA GLY A 573 5.46 4.53 7.52
C GLY A 573 4.23 3.90 6.87
N ASN A 574 3.06 4.11 7.46
CA ASN A 574 1.77 3.77 6.86
C ASN A 574 0.80 4.95 6.98
N ASP A 575 -0.46 4.74 6.57
CA ASP A 575 -1.46 5.79 6.71
C ASP A 575 -1.74 6.11 8.18
N PHE A 576 -1.60 5.17 9.13
CA PHE A 576 -1.89 5.38 10.55
C PHE A 576 -0.78 6.11 11.32
N THR A 577 0.48 5.72 11.11
CA THR A 577 1.67 6.28 11.78
C THR A 577 2.76 6.58 10.75
N SER A 578 3.21 7.84 10.72
CA SER A 578 4.19 8.31 9.72
C SER A 578 5.59 7.72 9.89
N VAL A 579 5.92 7.23 11.08
CA VAL A 579 7.20 6.62 11.46
C VAL A 579 6.94 5.24 12.06
N GLN A 580 7.01 4.22 11.21
CA GLN A 580 6.94 2.80 11.59
C GLN A 580 8.32 2.18 11.79
N ALA A 581 9.39 2.78 11.25
CA ALA A 581 10.76 2.34 11.48
C ALA A 581 11.76 3.49 11.42
N VAL A 582 12.81 3.41 12.24
CA VAL A 582 13.86 4.42 12.36
C VAL A 582 15.25 3.80 12.47
N ALA A 583 16.25 4.49 11.94
CA ALA A 583 17.65 4.30 12.34
C ALA A 583 18.16 5.59 12.97
N VAL A 584 18.78 5.52 14.14
CA VAL A 584 19.26 6.68 14.90
C VAL A 584 20.73 6.50 15.22
N ARG A 585 21.56 7.41 14.71
CA ARG A 585 22.96 7.57 15.14
C ARG A 585 23.04 8.73 16.12
N HIS A 586 23.56 8.44 17.30
CA HIS A 586 23.71 9.43 18.36
C HIS A 586 24.94 9.12 19.22
N LEU A 587 25.74 10.15 19.52
CA LEU A 587 27.05 9.99 20.17
C LEU A 587 27.90 8.93 19.44
N ASN A 588 28.29 7.86 20.12
CA ASN A 588 29.11 6.78 19.58
C ASN A 588 28.27 5.58 19.09
N GLY A 589 26.95 5.60 19.25
CA GLY A 589 26.08 4.46 19.04
C GLY A 589 25.14 4.58 17.84
N GLU A 590 24.70 3.41 17.37
CA GLU A 590 23.69 3.25 16.33
C GLU A 590 22.54 2.38 16.85
N PHE A 591 21.31 2.84 16.63
CA PHE A 591 20.08 2.18 17.04
C PHE A 591 19.17 1.95 15.85
N TRP A 592 18.70 0.72 15.65
CA TRP A 592 17.65 0.40 14.67
C TRP A 592 16.35 0.04 15.40
N GLY A 593 15.27 0.76 15.11
CA GLY A 593 14.01 0.65 15.82
C GLY A 593 12.82 0.47 14.87
N VAL A 594 11.87 -0.35 15.27
CA VAL A 594 10.56 -0.49 14.60
C VAL A 594 9.44 -0.15 15.58
N GLN A 595 8.31 0.35 15.09
CA GLN A 595 7.13 0.64 15.92
C GLN A 595 6.24 -0.61 16.07
N TYR A 596 6.24 -1.49 15.06
CA TYR A 596 5.62 -2.82 15.07
C TYR A 596 6.48 -3.85 15.81
N HIS A 597 5.95 -5.07 15.97
CA HIS A 597 6.50 -6.12 16.84
C HIS A 597 6.92 -7.37 16.05
N PRO A 598 8.17 -7.44 15.54
CA PRO A 598 8.75 -8.64 14.94
C PRO A 598 8.79 -9.85 15.88
N GLU A 599 8.79 -9.62 17.19
CA GLU A 599 8.85 -10.65 18.22
C GLU A 599 7.50 -11.35 18.46
N TYR A 600 6.38 -10.79 17.98
CA TYR A 600 5.06 -11.40 18.12
C TYR A 600 4.80 -12.44 17.04
N ASP A 601 4.03 -13.46 17.40
CA ASP A 601 3.30 -14.31 16.48
C ASP A 601 1.78 -14.20 16.75
N LEU A 602 0.99 -15.07 16.09
CA LEU A 602 -0.46 -15.09 16.25
C LEU A 602 -0.90 -15.44 17.68
N HIS A 603 -0.18 -16.33 18.37
CA HIS A 603 -0.48 -16.70 19.75
C HIS A 603 -0.24 -15.52 20.68
N GLU A 604 0.90 -14.85 20.56
CA GLU A 604 1.22 -13.68 21.38
C GLU A 604 0.24 -12.52 21.14
N LEU A 605 -0.20 -12.32 19.88
CA LEU A 605 -1.25 -11.35 19.59
C LEU A 605 -2.60 -11.74 20.26
N ALA A 606 -2.96 -13.02 20.21
CA ALA A 606 -4.19 -13.53 20.82
C ALA A 606 -4.17 -13.33 22.35
N ARG A 607 -3.08 -13.70 23.02
CA ARG A 607 -2.91 -13.53 24.47
C ARG A 607 -2.84 -12.05 24.88
N LEU A 608 -2.16 -11.22 24.10
CA LEU A 608 -2.15 -9.77 24.33
C LEU A 608 -3.55 -9.16 24.21
N THR A 609 -4.33 -9.63 23.24
CA THR A 609 -5.73 -9.24 23.05
C THR A 609 -6.57 -9.70 24.24
N TYR A 610 -6.38 -10.93 24.72
CA TYR A 610 -7.03 -11.45 25.93
C TYR A 610 -6.75 -10.59 27.16
N CYS A 611 -5.48 -10.25 27.42
CA CYS A 611 -5.07 -9.37 28.52
C CYS A 611 -5.78 -8.00 28.49
N ARG A 612 -6.17 -7.54 27.29
CA ARG A 612 -6.67 -6.19 27.05
C ARG A 612 -8.11 -6.13 26.60
N ARG A 613 -8.85 -7.25 26.58
CA ARG A 613 -10.17 -7.34 25.96
C ARG A 613 -11.14 -6.27 26.46
N GLN A 614 -11.22 -6.03 27.78
CA GLN A 614 -12.07 -4.96 28.32
C GLN A 614 -11.66 -3.59 27.78
N LYS A 615 -10.38 -3.26 27.81
CA LYS A 615 -9.85 -2.01 27.28
C LYS A 615 -10.10 -1.86 25.78
N LEU A 616 -10.02 -2.95 25.02
CA LEU A 616 -10.26 -2.94 23.58
C LEU A 616 -11.76 -2.77 23.25
N ILE A 617 -12.64 -3.29 24.08
CA ILE A 617 -14.09 -3.01 24.02
C ILE A 617 -14.34 -1.53 24.30
N ASP A 618 -13.77 -0.99 25.37
CA ASP A 618 -13.94 0.43 25.75
C ASP A 618 -13.40 1.39 24.67
N LEU A 619 -12.42 0.93 23.87
CA LEU A 619 -11.84 1.67 22.73
C LEU A 619 -12.56 1.40 21.40
N GLY A 620 -13.60 0.56 21.38
CA GLY A 620 -14.40 0.28 20.18
C GLY A 620 -13.76 -0.66 19.16
N PHE A 621 -12.77 -1.47 19.55
CA PHE A 621 -12.22 -2.55 18.71
C PHE A 621 -13.13 -3.78 18.69
N PHE A 622 -13.90 -3.98 19.75
CA PHE A 622 -14.85 -5.07 19.90
C PHE A 622 -16.17 -4.54 20.42
N LYS A 623 -17.27 -5.14 19.98
CA LYS A 623 -18.61 -4.80 20.45
C LYS A 623 -18.81 -5.24 21.90
N ASP A 624 -18.33 -6.44 22.22
CA ASP A 624 -18.53 -7.11 23.50
C ASP A 624 -17.45 -8.18 23.74
N MET A 625 -17.46 -8.79 24.93
CA MET A 625 -16.52 -9.85 25.30
C MET A 625 -16.58 -11.05 24.38
N LYS A 626 -17.77 -11.42 23.90
CA LYS A 626 -17.91 -12.56 23.00
C LYS A 626 -17.16 -12.29 21.69
N SER A 627 -17.33 -11.11 21.10
CA SER A 627 -16.63 -10.75 19.86
C SER A 627 -15.11 -10.68 20.02
N ALA A 628 -14.61 -10.33 21.22
CA ALA A 628 -13.19 -10.38 21.54
C ALA A 628 -12.69 -11.83 21.67
N ASP A 629 -13.42 -12.67 22.42
CA ASP A 629 -13.08 -14.07 22.64
C ASP A 629 -13.13 -14.86 21.32
N ASP A 630 -14.13 -14.64 20.45
CA ASP A 630 -14.23 -15.27 19.12
C ASP A 630 -13.00 -14.91 18.23
N TYR A 631 -12.54 -13.66 18.28
CA TYR A 631 -11.35 -13.22 17.53
C TYR A 631 -10.07 -13.85 18.08
N ILE A 632 -9.95 -13.94 19.41
CA ILE A 632 -8.82 -14.61 20.08
C ILE A 632 -8.78 -16.09 19.68
N ASP A 633 -9.92 -16.77 19.70
CA ASP A 633 -10.01 -18.18 19.32
C ASP A 633 -9.64 -18.40 17.85
N ASP A 634 -10.06 -17.50 16.95
CA ASP A 634 -9.65 -17.57 15.54
C ASP A 634 -8.12 -17.42 15.39
N LEU A 635 -7.47 -16.49 16.12
CA LEU A 635 -6.02 -16.32 16.08
C LEU A 635 -5.27 -17.55 16.63
N GLU A 636 -5.74 -18.14 17.73
CA GLU A 636 -5.17 -19.37 18.30
C GLU A 636 -5.33 -20.54 17.35
N ASN A 637 -6.51 -20.70 16.76
CA ASN A 637 -6.78 -21.75 15.79
C ASN A 637 -5.88 -21.64 14.56
N LEU A 638 -5.63 -20.41 14.08
CA LEU A 638 -4.70 -20.18 12.96
C LEU A 638 -3.23 -20.38 13.37
N HIS A 639 -2.87 -20.08 14.62
CA HIS A 639 -1.54 -20.38 15.15
C HIS A 639 -1.29 -21.90 15.21
N ILE A 640 -2.27 -22.66 15.74
CA ILE A 640 -2.21 -24.12 15.87
C ILE A 640 -2.22 -24.81 14.50
N ASP A 641 -3.06 -24.32 13.58
CA ASP A 641 -3.19 -24.83 12.22
C ASP A 641 -3.08 -23.70 11.19
N PRO A 642 -1.85 -23.42 10.69
CA PRO A 642 -1.62 -22.41 9.66
C PRO A 642 -2.33 -22.70 8.32
N SER A 643 -2.91 -23.89 8.13
CA SER A 643 -3.67 -24.24 6.92
C SER A 643 -5.11 -23.73 6.94
N ARG A 644 -5.57 -23.14 8.06
CA ARG A 644 -6.90 -22.50 8.22
C ARG A 644 -7.04 -21.23 7.39
N TYR A 645 -7.08 -21.42 6.07
CA TYR A 645 -7.21 -20.35 5.09
C TYR A 645 -8.50 -19.54 5.26
N ASP A 646 -9.57 -20.14 5.77
CA ASP A 646 -10.84 -19.44 6.08
C ASP A 646 -10.66 -18.37 7.16
N ILE A 647 -9.71 -18.54 8.09
CA ILE A 647 -9.39 -17.53 9.10
C ILE A 647 -8.42 -16.50 8.51
N ALA A 648 -7.32 -16.98 7.91
CA ALA A 648 -6.28 -16.12 7.36
C ALA A 648 -6.86 -15.14 6.32
N TRP A 649 -7.71 -15.62 5.42
CA TRP A 649 -8.38 -14.81 4.41
C TRP A 649 -9.33 -13.77 5.02
N ARG A 650 -10.21 -14.16 5.95
CA ARG A 650 -11.19 -13.24 6.59
C ARG A 650 -10.52 -12.05 7.25
N PHE A 651 -9.41 -12.29 7.96
CA PHE A 651 -8.65 -11.24 8.62
C PHE A 651 -7.54 -10.65 7.75
N GLY A 652 -7.39 -11.09 6.50
CA GLY A 652 -6.32 -10.61 5.62
C GLY A 652 -4.92 -10.85 6.18
N ILE A 653 -4.72 -11.95 6.90
CA ILE A 653 -3.44 -12.39 7.42
C ILE A 653 -2.73 -13.16 6.30
N ASP A 654 -1.52 -12.76 5.97
CA ASP A 654 -0.72 -13.38 4.91
C ASP A 654 0.72 -13.64 5.37
N ALA A 655 1.59 -13.98 4.40
CA ALA A 655 2.96 -14.38 4.67
C ALA A 655 3.78 -13.31 5.42
N ASP A 656 3.42 -12.03 5.34
CA ASP A 656 4.21 -10.98 6.01
C ASP A 656 4.27 -11.16 7.53
N VAL A 657 3.20 -11.71 8.11
CA VAL A 657 3.10 -12.00 9.55
C VAL A 657 3.14 -13.50 9.88
N MET A 658 2.87 -14.38 8.91
CA MET A 658 2.96 -15.83 9.15
C MET A 658 4.37 -16.39 8.90
N ASP A 659 5.16 -15.79 8.01
CA ASP A 659 6.51 -16.24 7.70
C ASP A 659 7.56 -15.60 8.63
N GLU A 660 8.24 -16.41 9.43
CA GLU A 660 9.30 -15.97 10.34
C GLU A 660 10.52 -15.36 9.60
N VAL A 661 10.75 -15.70 8.34
CA VAL A 661 11.82 -15.10 7.53
C VAL A 661 11.50 -13.64 7.27
N ILE A 662 10.25 -13.34 6.90
CA ILE A 662 9.79 -11.97 6.65
C ILE A 662 9.69 -11.20 7.97
N ARG A 663 9.06 -11.78 8.99
CA ARG A 663 8.88 -11.12 10.30
C ARG A 663 10.18 -10.76 10.97
N HIS A 664 11.16 -11.68 10.98
CA HIS A 664 12.41 -11.48 11.71
C HIS A 664 13.53 -10.83 10.86
N CYS A 665 13.23 -10.39 9.64
CA CYS A 665 14.21 -9.85 8.69
C CYS A 665 15.09 -8.74 9.31
N GLU A 666 14.46 -7.78 9.98
CA GLU A 666 15.11 -6.62 10.60
C GLU A 666 16.07 -7.05 11.69
N THR A 667 15.67 -8.00 12.55
CA THR A 667 16.52 -8.52 13.62
C THR A 667 17.71 -9.30 13.08
N ARG A 668 17.51 -10.15 12.06
CA ARG A 668 18.62 -10.88 11.41
C ARG A 668 19.61 -9.90 10.77
N ASN A 669 19.10 -8.86 10.11
CA ASN A 669 19.91 -7.84 9.49
C ASN A 669 20.66 -6.99 10.53
N PHE A 670 20.02 -6.64 11.65
CA PHE A 670 20.69 -5.97 12.76
C PHE A 670 21.88 -6.80 13.28
N ILE A 671 21.67 -8.10 13.49
CA ILE A 671 22.72 -9.00 13.95
C ILE A 671 23.86 -9.09 12.92
N LYS A 672 23.51 -9.27 11.64
CA LYS A 672 24.44 -9.38 10.52
C LYS A 672 25.30 -8.11 10.35
N TYR A 673 24.68 -6.94 10.41
CA TYR A 673 25.31 -5.68 10.00
C TYR A 673 25.86 -4.85 11.15
N LEU A 674 25.37 -5.03 12.39
CA LEU A 674 25.84 -4.27 13.54
C LEU A 674 26.44 -5.18 14.63
N ALA A 675 25.70 -6.17 15.13
CA ALA A 675 26.14 -6.93 16.31
C ALA A 675 27.39 -7.81 16.04
N LEU A 676 27.42 -8.56 14.93
CA LEU A 676 28.56 -9.40 14.57
C LEU A 676 29.81 -8.58 14.22
N PRO A 677 29.73 -7.49 13.41
CA PRO A 677 30.88 -6.61 13.19
C PRO A 677 31.40 -5.94 14.47
N TYR A 678 30.50 -5.52 15.37
CA TYR A 678 30.89 -4.96 16.66
C TYR A 678 31.65 -5.99 17.50
N LYS A 679 31.12 -7.21 17.62
CA LYS A 679 31.79 -8.34 18.29
C LYS A 679 33.21 -8.56 17.76
N ALA A 680 33.36 -8.66 16.44
CA ALA A 680 34.67 -8.86 15.82
C ALA A 680 35.65 -7.71 16.14
N THR A 681 35.14 -6.49 16.32
CA THR A 681 35.95 -5.31 16.67
C THR A 681 36.40 -5.32 18.14
N VAL A 682 35.55 -5.80 19.07
CA VAL A 682 35.88 -5.79 20.51
C VAL A 682 36.61 -7.05 20.98
N GLU A 683 36.42 -8.20 20.32
CA GLU A 683 37.17 -9.44 20.60
C GLU A 683 38.46 -9.56 19.76
N GLY A 684 38.56 -8.82 18.65
CA GLY A 684 39.77 -8.75 17.82
C GLY A 684 40.78 -7.68 18.28
N LYS A 685 40.42 -6.89 19.29
CA LYS A 685 41.32 -6.05 20.10
C LYS A 685 41.74 -6.85 21.34
#